data_AF-A0A8J4TQY0-F1
#
_entry.id   AF-A0A8J4TQY0-F1
#
_cell.length_a   1.000
_cell.length_b   1.000
_cell.length_c   1.000
_cell.angle_alpha   90.00
_cell.angle_beta   90.00
_cell.angle_gamma   90.00
#
_symmetry.space_group_name_H-M   'P 1'
#
loop_
_entity.id
_entity.type
_entity.pdbx_description
1 polymer ?
#
loop_
_entity_poly.entity_id
_entity_poly.type
_entity_poly.pdbx_seq_one_letter_code
_entity_poly.pdbx_strand_id
1 'polypeptide(L)'
;MNTGRPRKGNSGNGGSRSQKEIKSPVPYQKEKKKKKRMKTTKILINICIGLCIFSLIWLFYALYMRLAFVRSPVTLHRSPRALDANSTSAAVSPERFWGSYRPHVYFGMKTRSPRSVVTGLMWMRQFSDNVNLRHTCEQGDGLSSYGWLMHDGVNFGMQQIHETDFTLTTSFVKRMGGKHGGDWTWRITSRQHSTAAPPPVISLMFYVATDTQGSLYPHIEKTTRLSHVTGTSEELGKFQITFVKPTNGDTATNKYASYNYLQTRSPGLDQLTEIVKSSLSDRFVFSSSTAERKPYYAVDTYTPPPQQQNDNRIRSDFVVHQVTVQVPFQIEVLFESGSFHDRPNQLKGSVLTEEITRLKLSYNEKFEETFGLQAKGFTPAQVRFAKAALSNMLGGMGYFFGQSVVQSMHNEHTELYPEGALFTAVPSRSFFPRGFLWDEGFHQLLISKWDPQVTREAVAHWLDLINVDGWMPPQQILGDEALSKVPAEFVVQHTENANPPTFFLVLEEFLEQLEAHAGTPHFQETLSFLRRLYPRLQAWFGWYNTTQAGSLPNSYYWRGRDKDTNQFLTPKTLNSGLDDYPRASHPSEDERHVDLHCWMVLASRTMMSISRLLGEPHQEYEHTYLALSDNNLLSELHWSEQHHAFCDYGNHTRAVSLQQEQVDVPPGEMKQEEPVMRLVRSVRKPPKLQYVDAFG
;
A
#
# COMPACT_ATOMS: atom_id res chain seq x y z
N MET A 1 95.51 -51.93 -74.73
CA MET A 1 96.25 -53.20 -74.67
C MET A 1 95.25 -54.35 -74.68
N ASN A 2 95.42 -55.24 -75.66
CA ASN A 2 95.13 -56.67 -75.66
C ASN A 2 93.96 -57.28 -74.86
N THR A 3 93.03 -57.84 -75.66
CA THR A 3 92.57 -59.25 -75.70
C THR A 3 91.93 -59.92 -74.47
N GLY A 4 90.78 -60.60 -74.70
CA GLY A 4 90.38 -61.74 -73.86
C GLY A 4 88.92 -62.21 -74.00
N ARG A 5 88.66 -63.09 -74.98
CA ARG A 5 87.45 -63.93 -75.22
C ARG A 5 87.26 -65.04 -74.12
N PRO A 6 86.28 -65.99 -74.18
CA PRO A 6 84.79 -65.92 -74.23
C PRO A 6 84.07 -67.04 -73.39
N ARG A 7 82.72 -67.10 -73.34
CA ARG A 7 81.87 -68.29 -73.73
C ARG A 7 80.42 -68.29 -73.16
N LYS A 8 79.47 -68.35 -74.11
CA LYS A 8 78.30 -69.24 -74.31
C LYS A 8 77.24 -69.53 -73.22
N GLY A 9 75.98 -69.45 -73.68
CA GLY A 9 74.79 -70.18 -73.17
C GLY A 9 73.52 -69.32 -73.24
N ASN A 10 72.91 -69.04 -74.39
CA ASN A 10 71.91 -69.80 -75.18
C ASN A 10 70.46 -69.84 -74.63
N SER A 11 69.55 -69.47 -75.55
CA SER A 11 68.11 -69.80 -75.70
C SER A 11 67.05 -69.33 -74.70
N GLY A 12 66.00 -68.67 -75.22
CA GLY A 12 64.66 -68.76 -74.64
C GLY A 12 63.67 -67.62 -74.90
N ASN A 13 63.09 -67.60 -76.11
CA ASN A 13 61.73 -67.15 -76.46
C ASN A 13 61.16 -65.76 -76.12
N GLY A 14 60.68 -65.10 -77.18
CA GLY A 14 59.28 -64.65 -77.24
C GLY A 14 59.07 -63.13 -77.34
N GLY A 15 58.64 -62.67 -78.52
CA GLY A 15 58.35 -61.27 -78.84
C GLY A 15 57.15 -60.67 -78.08
N SER A 16 56.75 -59.42 -78.30
CA SER A 16 56.86 -58.60 -79.51
C SER A 16 56.83 -57.10 -79.19
N ARG A 17 57.48 -56.33 -80.07
CA ARG A 17 57.33 -54.87 -80.30
C ARG A 17 55.88 -54.57 -80.76
N SER A 18 55.28 -53.41 -80.49
CA SER A 18 55.59 -52.13 -81.17
C SER A 18 55.08 -50.90 -80.39
N GLN A 19 55.95 -49.87 -80.26
CA GLN A 19 55.85 -48.50 -80.82
C GLN A 19 54.72 -47.62 -80.26
N LYS A 20 55.07 -46.72 -79.32
CA LYS A 20 55.44 -45.29 -79.53
C LYS A 20 54.26 -44.38 -79.89
N GLU A 21 53.83 -43.56 -78.94
CA GLU A 21 53.38 -42.19 -79.23
C GLU A 21 53.67 -41.26 -78.04
N ILE A 22 54.37 -40.16 -78.32
CA ILE A 22 54.63 -39.06 -77.39
C ILE A 22 53.36 -38.20 -77.33
N LYS A 23 52.76 -38.01 -76.14
CA LYS A 23 51.77 -36.95 -75.90
C LYS A 23 52.00 -36.22 -74.57
N SER A 24 51.95 -34.90 -74.69
CA SER A 24 52.10 -33.81 -73.72
C SER A 24 51.16 -33.93 -72.50
N PRO A 25 51.44 -33.24 -71.37
CA PRO A 25 50.71 -33.43 -70.12
C PRO A 25 49.29 -32.86 -70.18
N VAL A 26 48.31 -33.66 -69.76
CA VAL A 26 46.87 -33.33 -69.71
C VAL A 26 46.54 -32.50 -68.44
N PRO A 27 45.91 -31.31 -68.55
CA PRO A 27 45.55 -30.44 -67.39
C PRO A 27 44.34 -30.90 -66.55
N TYR A 28 43.79 -32.09 -66.80
CA TYR A 28 42.40 -32.42 -66.44
C TYR A 28 42.19 -32.90 -64.97
N GLN A 29 43.25 -33.27 -64.24
CA GLN A 29 43.14 -33.68 -62.81
C GLN A 29 43.20 -32.51 -61.82
N LYS A 30 43.81 -31.37 -62.17
CA LYS A 30 43.89 -30.19 -61.27
C LYS A 30 42.56 -29.46 -61.14
N GLU A 31 41.75 -29.38 -62.20
CA GLU A 31 40.45 -28.70 -62.17
C GLU A 31 39.39 -29.41 -61.32
N LYS A 32 39.33 -30.76 -61.34
CA LYS A 32 38.40 -31.52 -60.49
C LYS A 32 38.70 -31.38 -58.99
N LYS A 33 39.98 -31.36 -58.59
CA LYS A 33 40.40 -31.06 -57.20
C LYS A 33 40.10 -29.61 -56.81
N LYS A 34 40.30 -28.63 -57.70
CA LYS A 34 39.98 -27.21 -57.48
C LYS A 34 38.47 -26.97 -57.31
N LYS A 35 37.63 -27.60 -58.15
CA LYS A 35 36.15 -27.57 -58.04
C LYS A 35 35.63 -28.22 -56.75
N LYS A 36 36.22 -29.35 -56.31
CA LYS A 36 35.85 -30.02 -55.04
C LYS A 36 36.23 -29.17 -53.81
N ARG A 37 37.40 -28.52 -53.84
CA ARG A 37 37.88 -27.57 -52.81
C ARG A 37 37.04 -26.29 -52.75
N MET A 38 36.61 -25.76 -53.90
CA MET A 38 35.67 -24.62 -53.95
C MET A 38 34.28 -24.98 -53.41
N LYS A 39 33.76 -26.19 -53.70
CA LYS A 39 32.49 -26.66 -53.12
C LYS A 39 32.57 -26.82 -51.60
N THR A 40 33.64 -27.40 -51.06
CA THR A 40 33.85 -27.52 -49.61
C THR A 40 34.04 -26.16 -48.95
N THR A 41 34.76 -25.23 -49.58
CA THR A 41 34.91 -23.85 -49.08
C THR A 41 33.58 -23.10 -49.06
N LYS A 42 32.74 -23.24 -50.10
CA LYS A 42 31.38 -22.66 -50.12
C LYS A 42 30.48 -23.27 -49.05
N ILE A 43 30.55 -24.58 -48.82
CA ILE A 43 29.83 -25.25 -47.73
C ILE A 43 30.28 -24.71 -46.38
N LEU A 44 31.59 -24.56 -46.16
CA LEU A 44 32.14 -24.02 -44.92
C LEU A 44 31.72 -22.56 -44.69
N ILE A 45 31.73 -21.72 -45.73
CA ILE A 45 31.26 -20.33 -45.68
C ILE A 45 29.77 -20.29 -45.35
N ASN A 46 28.94 -21.12 -45.98
CA ASN A 46 27.51 -21.18 -45.68
C ASN A 46 27.24 -21.65 -44.24
N ILE A 47 28.03 -22.60 -43.72
CA ILE A 47 27.97 -23.02 -42.32
C ILE A 47 28.37 -21.86 -41.40
N CYS A 48 29.44 -21.12 -41.71
CA CYS A 48 29.86 -19.96 -40.92
C CYS A 48 28.79 -18.86 -40.93
N ILE A 49 28.18 -18.55 -42.09
CA ILE A 49 27.06 -17.61 -42.20
C ILE A 49 25.88 -18.09 -41.36
N GLY A 50 25.53 -19.38 -41.43
CA GLY A 50 24.46 -19.97 -40.63
C GLY A 50 24.71 -19.86 -39.12
N LEU A 51 25.93 -20.14 -38.67
CA LEU A 51 26.33 -20.00 -37.26
C LEU A 51 26.34 -18.53 -36.82
N CYS A 52 26.78 -17.60 -37.67
CA CYS A 52 26.71 -16.17 -37.38
C CYS A 52 25.26 -15.68 -37.26
N ILE A 53 24.36 -16.11 -38.15
CA ILE A 53 22.94 -15.79 -38.07
C ILE A 53 22.33 -16.37 -36.79
N PHE A 54 22.61 -17.64 -36.48
CA PHE A 54 22.14 -18.25 -35.24
C PHE A 54 22.66 -17.53 -33.99
N SER A 55 23.95 -17.16 -33.96
CA SER A 55 24.54 -16.39 -32.87
C SER A 55 23.92 -15.01 -32.73
N LEU A 56 23.58 -14.35 -33.85
CA LEU A 56 22.88 -13.06 -33.83
C LEU A 56 21.45 -13.21 -33.31
N ILE A 57 20.71 -14.23 -33.77
CA ILE A 57 19.36 -14.53 -33.27
C ILE A 57 19.39 -14.80 -31.77
N TRP A 58 20.34 -15.62 -31.31
CA TRP A 58 20.54 -15.91 -29.89
C TRP A 58 20.88 -14.64 -29.10
N LEU A 59 21.77 -13.78 -29.61
CA LEU A 59 22.12 -12.51 -28.98
C LEU A 59 20.89 -11.60 -28.86
N PHE A 60 20.12 -11.42 -29.93
CA PHE A 60 18.90 -10.61 -29.91
C PHE A 60 17.84 -11.20 -28.98
N TYR A 61 17.69 -12.52 -28.94
CA TYR A 61 16.80 -13.20 -27.99
C TYR A 61 17.26 -13.00 -26.55
N ALA A 62 18.55 -13.18 -26.24
CA ALA A 62 19.10 -12.96 -24.91
C ALA A 62 18.94 -11.50 -24.45
N LEU A 63 19.17 -10.53 -25.35
CA LEU A 63 18.92 -9.11 -25.07
C LEU A 63 17.44 -8.82 -24.84
N TYR A 64 16.56 -9.40 -25.66
CA TYR A 64 15.11 -9.29 -25.48
C TYR A 64 14.67 -9.87 -24.13
N MET A 65 15.13 -11.08 -23.77
CA MET A 65 14.82 -11.71 -22.48
C MET A 65 15.35 -10.89 -21.32
N ARG A 66 16.59 -10.37 -21.40
CA ARG A 66 17.14 -9.47 -20.37
C ARG A 66 16.28 -8.21 -20.20
N LEU A 67 15.89 -7.56 -21.30
CA LEU A 67 15.01 -6.40 -21.25
C LEU A 67 13.62 -6.73 -20.71
N ALA A 68 13.09 -7.92 -21.02
CA ALA A 68 11.82 -8.40 -20.50
C ALA A 68 11.89 -8.60 -18.99
N PHE A 69 12.92 -9.29 -18.47
CA PHE A 69 13.10 -9.52 -17.03
C PHE A 69 13.30 -8.24 -16.23
N VAL A 70 14.02 -7.25 -16.79
CA VAL A 70 14.21 -5.93 -16.13
C VAL A 70 12.88 -5.16 -16.04
N ARG A 71 12.03 -5.25 -17.07
CA ARG A 71 10.76 -4.50 -17.14
C ARG A 71 9.58 -5.20 -16.48
N SER A 72 9.62 -6.52 -16.37
CA SER A 72 8.55 -7.36 -15.81
C SER A 72 8.07 -6.87 -14.43
N PRO A 73 8.99 -6.60 -13.48
CA PRO A 73 8.65 -6.15 -12.12
C PRO A 73 7.79 -4.89 -12.10
N VAL A 74 7.98 -3.98 -13.06
CA VAL A 74 7.32 -2.68 -13.15
C VAL A 74 6.29 -2.61 -14.29
N THR A 75 5.84 -3.75 -14.81
CA THR A 75 4.79 -3.79 -15.85
C THR A 75 3.52 -4.39 -15.26
N LEU A 76 2.41 -3.64 -15.22
CA LEU A 76 1.13 -4.17 -14.72
C LEU A 76 0.62 -5.37 -15.54
N HIS A 77 -0.08 -6.29 -14.89
CA HIS A 77 -0.68 -7.45 -15.54
C HIS A 77 -1.57 -7.04 -16.71
N ARG A 78 -1.51 -7.81 -17.80
CA ARG A 78 -2.11 -7.46 -19.11
C ARG A 78 -3.61 -7.68 -19.22
N SER A 79 -4.22 -8.37 -18.25
CA SER A 79 -5.68 -8.54 -18.23
C SER A 79 -6.38 -7.18 -18.12
N PRO A 80 -7.62 -7.07 -18.61
CA PRO A 80 -8.48 -5.93 -18.29
C PRO A 80 -8.49 -5.68 -16.78
N ARG A 81 -8.58 -4.40 -16.39
CA ARG A 81 -8.68 -4.02 -14.99
C ARG A 81 -9.99 -4.53 -14.39
N ALA A 82 -9.94 -4.86 -13.12
CA ALA A 82 -11.11 -5.25 -12.34
C ALA A 82 -12.06 -4.06 -12.14
N LEU A 83 -11.47 -2.87 -12.00
CA LEU A 83 -12.14 -1.59 -11.94
C LEU A 83 -11.95 -0.79 -13.23
N ASP A 84 -13.02 -0.16 -13.69
CA ASP A 84 -12.94 0.80 -14.77
C ASP A 84 -12.07 2.01 -14.35
N ALA A 85 -11.41 2.64 -15.31
CA ALA A 85 -10.51 3.78 -15.06
C ALA A 85 -11.21 4.97 -14.37
N ASN A 86 -12.53 5.10 -14.56
CA ASN A 86 -13.37 6.14 -13.97
C ASN A 86 -14.24 5.64 -12.80
N SER A 87 -13.97 4.43 -12.27
CA SER A 87 -14.73 3.81 -11.17
C SER A 87 -14.87 4.68 -9.93
N THR A 88 -13.86 5.50 -9.63
CA THR A 88 -13.85 6.43 -8.49
C THR A 88 -14.40 7.80 -8.83
N SER A 89 -14.78 8.07 -10.08
CA SER A 89 -15.31 9.37 -10.49
C SER A 89 -16.68 9.66 -9.85
N ALA A 90 -16.99 10.95 -9.70
CA ALA A 90 -18.30 11.39 -9.22
C ALA A 90 -19.47 10.94 -10.10
N ALA A 91 -19.24 10.63 -11.38
CA ALA A 91 -20.28 10.16 -12.29
C ALA A 91 -20.65 8.68 -12.06
N VAL A 92 -19.67 7.87 -11.63
CA VAL A 92 -19.85 6.41 -11.44
C VAL A 92 -20.17 6.07 -10.00
N SER A 93 -19.47 6.69 -9.05
CA SER A 93 -19.61 6.42 -7.61
C SER A 93 -19.79 7.72 -6.80
N PRO A 94 -20.84 8.52 -7.07
CA PRO A 94 -21.04 9.82 -6.43
C PRO A 94 -21.09 9.73 -4.90
N GLU A 95 -21.65 8.65 -4.36
CA GLU A 95 -21.86 8.43 -2.93
C GLU A 95 -20.56 8.17 -2.17
N ARG A 96 -19.55 7.60 -2.83
CA ARG A 96 -18.21 7.37 -2.27
C ARG A 96 -17.17 8.37 -2.79
N PHE A 97 -17.55 9.35 -3.61
CA PHE A 97 -16.59 10.30 -4.18
C PHE A 97 -15.87 11.12 -3.11
N TRP A 98 -16.62 11.70 -2.16
CA TRP A 98 -16.09 12.36 -0.97
C TRP A 98 -16.05 11.41 0.23
N GLY A 99 -15.05 11.53 1.10
CA GLY A 99 -15.03 10.81 2.36
C GLY A 99 -13.89 11.25 3.27
N SER A 100 -13.83 10.69 4.47
CA SER A 100 -12.75 10.85 5.46
C SER A 100 -11.47 10.09 5.06
N TYR A 101 -11.13 10.09 3.77
CA TYR A 101 -10.12 9.22 3.16
C TYR A 101 -8.65 9.64 3.40
N ARG A 102 -8.39 10.36 4.49
CA ARG A 102 -7.05 10.75 4.96
C ARG A 102 -6.85 10.20 6.37
N PRO A 103 -6.67 8.88 6.54
CA PRO A 103 -6.74 8.25 7.85
C PRO A 103 -5.67 8.74 8.84
N HIS A 104 -4.53 9.23 8.33
CA HIS A 104 -3.44 9.78 9.15
C HIS A 104 -3.76 11.14 9.80
N VAL A 105 -4.80 11.87 9.39
CA VAL A 105 -5.21 13.11 10.06
C VAL A 105 -6.32 12.82 11.07
N TYR A 106 -6.37 13.60 12.16
CA TYR A 106 -7.43 13.43 13.16
C TYR A 106 -8.82 13.64 12.55
N PHE A 107 -8.99 14.66 11.72
CA PHE A 107 -10.21 14.88 10.97
C PHE A 107 -9.94 15.68 9.69
N GLY A 108 -10.34 15.11 8.57
CA GLY A 108 -10.25 15.73 7.25
C GLY A 108 -10.96 14.90 6.20
N MET A 109 -11.20 15.51 5.04
CA MET A 109 -11.85 14.85 3.92
C MET A 109 -11.08 15.09 2.62
N LYS A 110 -11.19 14.14 1.69
CA LYS A 110 -10.69 14.27 0.32
C LYS A 110 -11.62 13.55 -0.66
N THR A 111 -11.45 13.84 -1.94
CA THR A 111 -12.06 13.09 -3.03
C THR A 111 -11.26 11.82 -3.32
N ARG A 112 -11.90 10.79 -3.88
CA ARG A 112 -11.22 9.61 -4.47
C ARG A 112 -10.64 9.92 -5.85
N SER A 113 -9.84 10.99 -5.91
CA SER A 113 -9.19 11.48 -7.12
C SER A 113 -7.67 11.49 -6.94
N PRO A 114 -6.90 11.18 -8.00
CA PRO A 114 -5.44 11.36 -8.02
C PRO A 114 -4.95 12.74 -7.57
N ARG A 115 -5.67 13.81 -7.92
CA ARG A 115 -5.25 15.21 -7.69
C ARG A 115 -6.34 15.96 -6.93
N SER A 116 -6.49 15.58 -5.68
CA SER A 116 -7.65 15.90 -4.85
C SER A 116 -7.62 17.32 -4.27
N VAL A 117 -8.80 17.93 -4.12
CA VAL A 117 -8.98 19.00 -3.12
C VAL A 117 -9.16 18.35 -1.76
N VAL A 118 -8.30 18.74 -0.80
CA VAL A 118 -8.33 18.21 0.56
C VAL A 118 -8.75 19.29 1.56
N THR A 119 -9.48 18.88 2.58
CA THR A 119 -9.84 19.71 3.72
C THR A 119 -9.43 19.02 5.02
N GLY A 120 -9.15 19.80 6.06
CA GLY A 120 -8.91 19.23 7.39
C GLY A 120 -8.97 20.22 8.52
N LEU A 121 -8.82 19.66 9.72
CA LEU A 121 -8.88 20.36 10.99
C LEU A 121 -7.54 20.21 11.71
N MET A 122 -7.00 21.34 12.16
CA MET A 122 -5.97 21.38 13.20
C MET A 122 -6.51 22.10 14.42
N TRP A 123 -5.95 21.84 15.60
CA TRP A 123 -6.29 22.61 16.79
C TRP A 123 -5.11 22.76 17.73
N MET A 124 -5.17 23.79 18.57
CA MET A 124 -4.27 23.96 19.70
C MET A 124 -5.01 24.55 20.89
N ARG A 125 -4.59 24.14 22.07
CA ARG A 125 -4.96 24.81 23.31
C ARG A 125 -4.15 26.10 23.43
N GLN A 126 -4.84 27.21 23.72
CA GLN A 126 -4.19 28.49 24.02
C GLN A 126 -3.92 28.63 25.52
N PHE A 127 -2.93 29.44 25.86
CA PHE A 127 -2.57 29.78 27.25
C PHE A 127 -2.17 28.58 28.12
N SER A 128 -1.67 27.50 27.50
CA SER A 128 -0.96 26.41 28.19
C SER A 128 0.55 26.62 28.12
N ASP A 129 1.28 26.06 29.10
CA ASP A 129 2.75 26.16 29.14
C ASP A 129 3.41 25.55 27.89
N ASN A 130 2.80 24.48 27.35
CA ASN A 130 3.18 23.88 26.07
C ASN A 130 2.01 24.04 25.08
N VAL A 131 2.21 24.85 24.04
CA VAL A 131 1.26 24.98 22.93
C VAL A 131 1.59 23.90 21.90
N ASN A 132 0.72 22.90 21.77
CA ASN A 132 0.88 21.84 20.79
C ASN A 132 -0.20 21.93 19.71
N LEU A 133 0.23 21.97 18.44
CA LEU A 133 -0.64 21.93 17.28
C LEU A 133 -0.95 20.48 16.93
N ARG A 134 -2.21 20.07 17.08
CA ARG A 134 -2.72 18.76 16.67
C ARG A 134 -3.15 18.79 15.21
N HIS A 135 -2.73 17.81 14.43
CA HIS A 135 -3.15 17.66 13.03
C HIS A 135 -3.14 16.20 12.58
N THR A 136 -1.94 15.61 12.48
CA THR A 136 -1.74 14.19 12.19
C THR A 136 -1.88 13.37 13.46
N CYS A 137 -2.35 12.13 13.34
CA CYS A 137 -2.51 11.22 14.47
C CYS A 137 -1.13 10.75 14.94
N GLU A 138 -0.60 11.28 16.04
CA GLU A 138 0.68 10.84 16.58
C GLU A 138 0.48 10.09 17.90
N GLN A 139 1.14 8.94 18.07
CA GLN A 139 1.06 8.18 19.33
C GLN A 139 1.62 8.98 20.52
N GLY A 140 2.61 9.84 20.25
CA GLY A 140 3.24 10.73 21.23
C GLY A 140 2.44 11.99 21.57
N ASP A 141 1.22 12.17 21.02
CA ASP A 141 0.44 13.38 21.27
C ASP A 141 -0.08 13.50 22.71
N GLY A 142 -0.18 12.41 23.47
CA GLY A 142 -0.67 12.47 24.85
C GLY A 142 -2.17 12.80 24.95
N LEU A 143 -2.95 12.51 23.91
CA LEU A 143 -4.42 12.47 24.00
C LEU A 143 -4.85 11.29 24.87
N SER A 144 -5.90 11.46 25.67
CA SER A 144 -6.43 10.36 26.50
C SER A 144 -7.06 9.26 25.64
N SER A 145 -7.77 9.65 24.58
CA SER A 145 -8.28 8.76 23.55
C SER A 145 -8.82 9.58 22.38
N TYR A 146 -8.90 8.96 21.21
CA TYR A 146 -9.65 9.48 20.08
C TYR A 146 -10.20 8.33 19.25
N GLY A 147 -11.32 8.55 18.57
CA GLY A 147 -11.87 7.53 17.67
C GLY A 147 -13.28 7.80 17.19
N TRP A 148 -13.65 7.12 16.12
CA TRP A 148 -15.01 7.14 15.58
C TRP A 148 -15.94 6.33 16.49
N LEU A 149 -17.04 6.95 16.92
CA LEU A 149 -18.10 6.28 17.68
C LEU A 149 -19.19 5.72 16.77
N MET A 150 -19.43 6.41 15.66
CA MET A 150 -20.35 6.00 14.59
C MET A 150 -19.75 6.47 13.27
N HIS A 151 -19.61 5.58 12.30
CA HIS A 151 -19.20 5.90 10.94
C HIS A 151 -19.82 4.85 10.03
N ASP A 152 -20.64 5.25 9.06
CA ASP A 152 -21.31 4.30 8.18
C ASP A 152 -20.49 3.94 6.93
N GLY A 153 -19.35 4.62 6.73
CA GLY A 153 -18.46 4.45 5.58
C GLY A 153 -18.90 5.22 4.35
N VAL A 154 -20.09 5.82 4.37
CA VAL A 154 -20.69 6.48 3.20
C VAL A 154 -21.20 7.87 3.58
N ASN A 155 -22.24 8.03 4.38
CA ASN A 155 -22.98 9.29 4.50
C ASN A 155 -22.57 10.15 5.70
N PHE A 156 -22.14 9.55 6.82
CA PHE A 156 -21.85 10.30 8.04
C PHE A 156 -20.81 9.65 8.94
N GLY A 157 -20.25 10.48 9.81
CA GLY A 157 -19.39 10.02 10.89
C GLY A 157 -19.45 10.95 12.10
N MET A 158 -19.18 10.38 13.27
CA MET A 158 -19.08 11.05 14.55
C MET A 158 -17.91 10.49 15.34
N GLN A 159 -16.92 11.33 15.61
CA GLN A 159 -15.71 11.01 16.36
C GLN A 159 -15.62 11.88 17.60
N GLN A 160 -15.05 11.31 18.66
CA GLN A 160 -14.64 12.05 19.86
C GLN A 160 -13.12 12.04 19.99
N ILE A 161 -12.59 13.16 20.49
CA ILE A 161 -11.18 13.38 20.77
C ILE A 161 -11.11 13.95 22.19
N HIS A 162 -10.50 13.19 23.10
CA HIS A 162 -10.39 13.52 24.52
C HIS A 162 -9.03 14.16 24.81
N GLU A 163 -9.05 15.48 24.95
CA GLU A 163 -7.95 16.26 25.52
C GLU A 163 -8.02 16.24 27.05
N THR A 164 -7.02 16.81 27.73
CA THR A 164 -6.94 16.74 29.19
C THR A 164 -8.17 17.36 29.88
N ASP A 165 -8.62 18.53 29.42
CA ASP A 165 -9.66 19.32 30.10
C ASP A 165 -10.89 19.63 29.23
N PHE A 166 -10.92 19.17 27.99
CA PHE A 166 -12.08 19.23 27.11
C PHE A 166 -12.17 18.02 26.18
N THR A 167 -13.37 17.77 25.66
CA THR A 167 -13.62 16.82 24.57
C THR A 167 -14.03 17.59 23.33
N LEU A 168 -13.39 17.32 22.19
CA LEU A 168 -13.87 17.72 20.86
C LEU A 168 -14.72 16.59 20.28
N THR A 169 -15.87 16.94 19.73
CA THR A 169 -16.66 16.03 18.89
C THR A 169 -16.67 16.57 17.47
N THR A 170 -16.12 15.79 16.55
CA THR A 170 -16.10 16.08 15.10
C THR A 170 -17.15 15.21 14.42
N SER A 171 -18.10 15.83 13.73
CA SER A 171 -19.10 15.10 12.94
C SER A 171 -19.20 15.63 11.53
N PHE A 172 -19.51 14.76 10.57
CA PHE A 172 -19.82 15.16 9.21
C PHE A 172 -21.09 14.48 8.71
N VAL A 173 -21.77 15.14 7.80
CA VAL A 173 -22.88 14.61 7.00
C VAL A 173 -22.68 15.00 5.55
N LYS A 174 -22.89 14.05 4.63
CA LYS A 174 -22.94 14.32 3.19
C LYS A 174 -24.38 14.36 2.70
N ARG A 175 -24.60 15.16 1.65
CA ARG A 175 -25.85 15.23 0.92
C ARG A 175 -25.59 15.05 -0.57
N MET A 176 -26.23 14.05 -1.15
CA MET A 176 -26.14 13.75 -2.57
C MET A 176 -26.80 14.84 -3.41
N GLY A 177 -26.21 15.14 -4.58
CA GLY A 177 -26.76 16.06 -5.56
C GLY A 177 -25.71 16.61 -6.52
N GLY A 178 -26.18 17.33 -7.55
CA GLY A 178 -25.31 17.85 -8.61
C GLY A 178 -24.58 16.76 -9.40
N LYS A 179 -23.44 17.12 -10.00
CA LYS A 179 -22.65 16.25 -10.89
C LYS A 179 -21.26 15.89 -10.35
N HIS A 180 -20.88 16.41 -9.19
CA HIS A 180 -19.53 16.30 -8.64
C HIS A 180 -19.50 15.79 -7.19
N GLY A 181 -20.39 14.82 -6.87
CA GLY A 181 -20.38 14.11 -5.58
C GLY A 181 -21.07 14.82 -4.41
N GLY A 182 -21.92 15.82 -4.69
CA GLY A 182 -22.79 16.45 -3.69
C GLY A 182 -22.12 17.48 -2.78
N ASP A 183 -22.77 17.69 -1.64
CA ASP A 183 -22.40 18.62 -0.58
C ASP A 183 -21.97 17.86 0.67
N TRP A 184 -21.25 18.52 1.57
CA TRP A 184 -21.01 17.99 2.92
C TRP A 184 -20.96 19.11 3.95
N THR A 185 -21.22 18.77 5.21
CA THR A 185 -21.10 19.73 6.31
C THR A 185 -20.47 19.08 7.52
N TRP A 186 -19.52 19.79 8.12
CA TRP A 186 -18.92 19.44 9.40
C TRP A 186 -19.60 20.20 10.52
N ARG A 187 -19.74 19.55 11.67
CA ARG A 187 -20.05 20.19 12.94
C ARG A 187 -19.01 19.79 13.97
N ILE A 188 -18.30 20.80 14.48
CA ILE A 188 -17.30 20.67 15.54
C ILE A 188 -17.90 21.25 16.81
N THR A 189 -17.97 20.43 17.87
CA THR A 189 -18.43 20.87 19.18
C THR A 189 -17.36 20.62 20.23
N SER A 190 -17.32 21.46 21.26
CA SER A 190 -16.43 21.28 22.41
C SER A 190 -17.21 21.30 23.71
N ARG A 191 -16.86 20.38 24.62
CA ARG A 191 -17.39 20.30 25.99
C ARG A 191 -16.24 20.24 26.98
N GLN A 192 -16.37 20.97 28.09
CA GLN A 192 -15.37 20.97 29.18
C GLN A 192 -15.59 19.76 30.10
N HIS A 193 -14.52 19.16 30.62
CA HIS A 193 -14.59 18.01 31.53
C HIS A 193 -15.02 18.39 32.96
N SER A 194 -14.57 19.54 33.46
CA SER A 194 -14.88 20.04 34.81
C SER A 194 -15.33 21.49 34.77
N THR A 195 -16.41 21.82 35.48
CA THR A 195 -16.93 23.19 35.58
C THR A 195 -16.13 24.09 36.52
N ALA A 196 -15.18 23.55 37.28
CA ALA A 196 -14.45 24.27 38.33
C ALA A 196 -13.22 25.07 37.81
N ALA A 197 -12.72 24.78 36.61
CA ALA A 197 -11.64 25.53 35.97
C ALA A 197 -12.20 26.60 35.01
N PRO A 198 -11.52 27.74 34.81
CA PRO A 198 -11.93 28.68 33.76
C PRO A 198 -11.98 27.94 32.42
N PRO A 199 -13.05 28.13 31.62
CA PRO A 199 -13.21 27.34 30.41
C PRO A 199 -12.04 27.56 29.43
N PRO A 200 -11.49 26.47 28.84
CA PRO A 200 -10.40 26.53 27.89
C PRO A 200 -10.62 27.53 26.76
N VAL A 201 -9.55 28.15 26.28
CA VAL A 201 -9.54 28.82 24.98
C VAL A 201 -8.80 27.94 23.99
N ILE A 202 -9.45 27.69 22.85
CA ILE A 202 -8.97 26.78 21.82
C ILE A 202 -8.91 27.55 20.50
N SER A 203 -7.83 27.36 19.75
CA SER A 203 -7.77 27.77 18.35
C SER A 203 -8.02 26.57 17.46
N LEU A 204 -9.07 26.65 16.65
CA LEU A 204 -9.39 25.69 15.60
C LEU A 204 -8.94 26.26 14.26
N MET A 205 -8.28 25.45 13.45
CA MET A 205 -7.76 25.83 12.14
C MET A 205 -8.38 24.92 11.09
N PHE A 206 -9.31 25.48 10.30
CA PHE A 206 -9.94 24.78 9.20
C PHE A 206 -9.20 25.12 7.92
N TYR A 207 -8.71 24.12 7.20
CA TYR A 207 -7.96 24.37 5.98
C TYR A 207 -8.59 23.71 4.75
N VAL A 208 -8.27 24.31 3.61
CA VAL A 208 -8.47 23.74 2.27
C VAL A 208 -7.15 23.84 1.51
N ALA A 209 -6.76 22.74 0.88
CA ALA A 209 -5.59 22.68 0.01
C ALA A 209 -5.92 21.97 -1.31
N THR A 210 -5.28 22.37 -2.40
CA THR A 210 -5.37 21.68 -3.69
C THR A 210 -4.08 20.93 -3.98
N ASP A 211 -4.20 19.68 -4.39
CA ASP A 211 -3.07 18.85 -4.78
C ASP A 211 -2.75 19.01 -6.26
N THR A 212 -1.69 19.77 -6.58
CA THR A 212 -1.16 20.09 -7.94
C THR A 212 -2.11 20.79 -8.94
N GLN A 213 -3.44 20.73 -8.75
CA GLN A 213 -4.42 21.29 -9.66
C GLN A 213 -5.59 21.96 -8.95
N GLY A 214 -6.07 23.06 -9.52
CA GLY A 214 -7.19 23.83 -9.00
C GLY A 214 -6.78 25.25 -8.59
N SER A 215 -7.73 25.99 -8.02
CA SER A 215 -7.51 27.35 -7.54
C SER A 215 -8.43 27.66 -6.38
N LEU A 216 -7.90 28.35 -5.38
CA LEU A 216 -8.63 28.77 -4.18
C LEU A 216 -8.67 30.30 -4.11
N TYR A 217 -9.86 30.83 -3.83
CA TYR A 217 -10.11 32.26 -3.70
C TYR A 217 -10.75 32.54 -2.34
N PRO A 218 -9.97 33.03 -1.36
CA PRO A 218 -10.47 33.37 -0.04
C PRO A 218 -11.24 34.70 -0.06
N HIS A 219 -12.33 34.77 0.70
CA HIS A 219 -13.15 35.97 0.88
C HIS A 219 -13.09 36.45 2.33
N ILE A 220 -12.45 37.59 2.55
CA ILE A 220 -12.15 38.12 3.89
C ILE A 220 -13.12 39.22 4.28
N GLU A 221 -13.73 39.08 5.46
CA GLU A 221 -14.54 40.10 6.11
C GLU A 221 -13.75 40.79 7.23
N LYS A 222 -13.93 42.11 7.37
CA LYS A 222 -13.35 42.91 8.47
C LYS A 222 -11.85 42.64 8.67
N THR A 223 -11.11 42.50 7.57
CA THR A 223 -9.64 42.28 7.47
C THR A 223 -9.08 40.96 8.00
N THR A 224 -9.78 40.24 8.88
CA THR A 224 -9.22 39.06 9.57
C THR A 224 -10.06 37.79 9.46
N ARG A 225 -11.38 37.90 9.25
CA ARG A 225 -12.27 36.74 9.21
C ARG A 225 -12.43 36.23 7.79
N LEU A 226 -11.88 35.06 7.50
CA LEU A 226 -12.20 34.31 6.29
C LEU A 226 -13.63 33.76 6.38
N SER A 227 -14.55 34.31 5.58
CA SER A 227 -15.96 33.91 5.62
C SER A 227 -16.25 32.68 4.78
N HIS A 228 -15.66 32.61 3.59
CA HIS A 228 -15.74 31.48 2.68
C HIS A 228 -14.56 31.45 1.71
N VAL A 229 -14.32 30.28 1.13
CA VAL A 229 -13.39 30.07 0.01
C VAL A 229 -14.20 29.58 -1.17
N THR A 230 -14.12 30.27 -2.31
CA THR A 230 -14.60 29.72 -3.59
C THR A 230 -13.44 29.04 -4.30
N GLY A 231 -13.68 27.91 -4.94
CA GLY A 231 -12.63 27.20 -5.65
C GLY A 231 -13.11 26.54 -6.92
N THR A 232 -12.13 26.12 -7.72
CA THR A 232 -12.33 25.32 -8.92
C THR A 232 -11.29 24.22 -9.00
N SER A 233 -11.69 22.99 -9.32
CA SER A 233 -10.79 21.93 -9.76
C SER A 233 -11.41 21.15 -10.91
N GLU A 234 -10.59 20.38 -11.63
CA GLU A 234 -11.03 19.60 -12.79
C GLU A 234 -12.17 18.63 -12.45
N GLU A 235 -12.09 18.00 -11.28
CA GLU A 235 -13.03 16.97 -10.82
C GLU A 235 -14.25 17.50 -10.05
N LEU A 236 -14.14 18.67 -9.40
CA LEU A 236 -15.25 19.26 -8.61
C LEU A 236 -16.02 20.33 -9.39
N GLY A 237 -15.48 20.81 -10.49
CA GLY A 237 -15.93 22.05 -11.10
C GLY A 237 -15.82 23.20 -10.10
N LYS A 238 -16.82 24.10 -10.07
CA LYS A 238 -16.89 25.18 -9.08
C LYS A 238 -17.42 24.67 -7.75
N PHE A 239 -16.87 25.14 -6.64
CA PHE A 239 -17.35 24.84 -5.29
C PHE A 239 -17.16 26.03 -4.34
N GLN A 240 -17.84 25.98 -3.19
CA GLN A 240 -17.69 26.94 -2.10
C GLN A 240 -17.57 26.23 -0.76
N ILE A 241 -16.62 26.66 0.08
CA ILE A 241 -16.49 26.25 1.48
C ILE A 241 -16.82 27.45 2.37
N THR A 242 -17.83 27.33 3.21
CA THR A 242 -18.32 28.41 4.09
C THR A 242 -18.00 28.11 5.55
N PHE A 243 -17.42 29.08 6.26
CA PHE A 243 -17.07 28.97 7.68
C PHE A 243 -18.08 29.73 8.56
N VAL A 244 -18.95 29.00 9.26
CA VAL A 244 -19.98 29.59 10.12
C VAL A 244 -19.37 30.09 11.42
N LYS A 245 -19.91 31.20 11.97
CA LYS A 245 -19.46 31.74 13.25
C LYS A 245 -19.79 30.78 14.40
N PRO A 246 -18.97 30.74 15.47
CA PRO A 246 -19.23 29.88 16.61
C PRO A 246 -20.49 30.31 17.37
N THR A 247 -21.23 29.33 17.89
CA THR A 247 -22.40 29.53 18.77
C THR A 247 -22.20 28.87 20.13
N ASN A 248 -22.99 29.30 21.13
CA ASN A 248 -23.07 28.63 22.43
C ASN A 248 -23.94 27.37 22.34
N GLY A 249 -23.39 26.29 21.79
CA GLY A 249 -24.12 25.02 21.60
C GLY A 249 -25.36 25.20 20.72
N ASP A 250 -26.48 24.62 21.13
CA ASP A 250 -27.76 24.65 20.40
C ASP A 250 -28.46 26.03 20.44
N THR A 251 -27.98 26.96 21.27
CA THR A 251 -28.54 28.33 21.26
C THR A 251 -28.03 29.07 20.02
N ALA A 252 -28.92 29.71 19.26
CA ALA A 252 -28.58 30.48 18.06
C ALA A 252 -27.82 31.80 18.35
N THR A 253 -27.24 31.94 19.55
CA THR A 253 -26.49 33.14 19.94
C THR A 253 -25.03 33.01 19.52
N ASN A 254 -24.56 33.98 18.75
CA ASN A 254 -23.15 34.04 18.34
C ASN A 254 -22.25 34.16 19.57
N LYS A 255 -21.23 33.32 19.64
CA LYS A 255 -20.17 33.39 20.65
C LYS A 255 -19.06 34.31 20.15
N TYR A 256 -18.46 35.07 21.06
CA TYR A 256 -17.26 35.85 20.75
C TYR A 256 -16.12 34.91 20.32
N ALA A 257 -15.44 35.28 19.23
CA ALA A 257 -14.23 34.61 18.76
C ALA A 257 -13.31 35.62 18.07
N SER A 258 -12.01 35.34 18.13
CA SER A 258 -10.98 36.01 17.35
C SER A 258 -10.68 35.20 16.10
N TYR A 259 -10.40 35.88 14.99
CA TYR A 259 -10.22 35.26 13.69
C TYR A 259 -8.86 35.62 13.10
N ASN A 260 -8.23 34.65 12.44
CA ASN A 260 -7.05 34.85 11.63
C ASN A 260 -7.17 33.98 10.38
N TYR A 261 -6.34 34.24 9.37
CA TYR A 261 -6.24 33.39 8.20
C TYR A 261 -4.81 33.37 7.68
N LEU A 262 -4.47 32.28 7.01
CA LEU A 262 -3.25 32.15 6.21
C LEU A 262 -3.65 31.81 4.79
N GLN A 263 -3.02 32.48 3.83
CA GLN A 263 -3.11 32.14 2.43
C GLN A 263 -1.69 32.01 1.91
N THR A 264 -1.33 30.82 1.44
CA THR A 264 0.03 30.55 0.97
C THR A 264 0.05 29.45 -0.09
N ARG A 265 1.24 29.02 -0.47
CA ARG A 265 1.44 27.88 -1.35
C ARG A 265 2.01 26.71 -0.58
N SER A 266 1.60 25.51 -0.96
CA SER A 266 2.18 24.28 -0.47
C SER A 266 3.05 23.60 -1.53
N PRO A 267 4.25 23.12 -1.19
CA PRO A 267 5.02 22.23 -2.05
C PRO A 267 4.42 20.81 -2.11
N GLY A 268 3.70 20.39 -1.07
CA GLY A 268 3.08 19.06 -0.94
C GLY A 268 2.09 19.01 0.23
N LEU A 269 1.22 18.01 0.28
CA LEU A 269 0.23 17.87 1.36
C LEU A 269 0.84 17.41 2.69
N ASP A 270 1.99 16.77 2.65
CA ASP A 270 2.80 16.34 3.79
C ASP A 270 3.36 17.54 4.60
N GLN A 271 3.56 18.69 3.95
CA GLN A 271 4.17 19.89 4.54
C GLN A 271 3.17 20.83 5.24
N LEU A 272 1.86 20.56 5.17
CA LEU A 272 0.83 21.50 5.65
C LEU A 272 0.97 21.83 7.15
N THR A 273 1.32 20.84 7.98
CA THR A 273 1.51 21.04 9.43
C THR A 273 2.65 22.02 9.70
N GLU A 274 3.79 21.82 9.05
CA GLU A 274 5.01 22.60 9.29
C GLU A 274 4.87 24.03 8.75
N ILE A 275 4.15 24.21 7.64
CA ILE A 275 3.77 25.55 7.14
C ILE A 275 2.93 26.28 8.19
N VAL A 276 1.91 25.62 8.75
CA VAL A 276 1.06 26.24 9.78
C VAL A 276 1.88 26.60 11.00
N LYS A 277 2.69 25.67 11.55
CA LYS A 277 3.57 25.94 12.70
C LYS A 277 4.49 27.14 12.45
N SER A 278 5.12 27.19 11.27
CA SER A 278 6.05 28.25 10.89
C SER A 278 5.38 29.61 10.69
N SER A 279 4.05 29.64 10.48
CA SER A 279 3.27 30.86 10.32
C SER A 279 2.73 31.46 11.62
N LEU A 280 2.89 30.76 12.75
CA LEU A 280 2.31 31.20 14.03
C LEU A 280 3.06 32.39 14.61
N SER A 281 2.32 33.39 15.05
CA SER A 281 2.81 34.56 15.79
C SER A 281 1.98 34.81 17.04
N ASP A 282 2.61 35.28 18.11
CA ASP A 282 1.99 35.64 19.40
C ASP A 282 1.60 37.12 19.52
N ARG A 283 1.74 37.91 18.43
CA ARG A 283 1.45 39.35 18.41
C ARG A 283 -0.03 39.71 18.55
N PHE A 284 -0.92 38.73 18.46
CA PHE A 284 -2.37 38.93 18.48
C PHE A 284 -2.91 38.86 19.90
N VAL A 285 -3.97 39.62 20.17
CA VAL A 285 -4.56 39.72 21.52
C VAL A 285 -5.98 39.18 21.50
N PHE A 286 -6.25 38.20 22.37
CA PHE A 286 -7.59 37.69 22.62
C PHE A 286 -8.24 38.53 23.71
N SER A 287 -9.46 39.02 23.46
CA SER A 287 -10.17 39.93 24.37
C SER A 287 -11.67 39.68 24.32
N SER A 288 -12.16 38.63 25.00
CA SER A 288 -13.60 38.51 25.23
C SER A 288 -14.06 39.60 26.20
N SER A 289 -15.34 39.99 26.15
CA SER A 289 -15.90 41.05 27.01
C SER A 289 -15.79 40.77 28.52
N THR A 290 -15.42 39.56 28.91
CA THR A 290 -15.30 39.09 30.30
C THR A 290 -13.91 38.57 30.65
N ALA A 291 -12.96 38.51 29.71
CA ALA A 291 -11.62 37.96 29.92
C ALA A 291 -10.53 39.05 29.85
N GLU A 292 -9.46 38.86 30.62
CA GLU A 292 -8.24 39.66 30.48
C GLU A 292 -7.69 39.58 29.05
N ARG A 293 -7.13 40.68 28.58
CA ARG A 293 -6.44 40.75 27.28
C ARG A 293 -5.17 39.91 27.36
N LYS A 294 -5.11 38.81 26.61
CA LYS A 294 -3.95 37.90 26.61
C LYS A 294 -3.41 37.67 25.19
N PRO A 295 -2.07 37.67 25.00
CA PRO A 295 -1.47 37.32 23.73
C PRO A 295 -1.73 35.84 23.41
N TYR A 296 -2.11 35.53 22.17
CA TYR A 296 -2.36 34.15 21.74
C TYR A 296 -1.67 33.87 20.41
N TYR A 297 -1.34 32.60 20.18
CA TYR A 297 -0.70 32.17 18.94
C TYR A 297 -1.72 32.12 17.81
N ALA A 298 -1.43 32.82 16.71
CA ALA A 298 -2.28 32.80 15.53
C ALA A 298 -1.49 32.74 14.23
N VAL A 299 -2.10 32.13 13.21
CA VAL A 299 -1.56 32.12 11.86
C VAL A 299 -1.45 33.55 11.33
N ASP A 300 -0.32 33.83 10.70
CA ASP A 300 0.02 35.13 10.17
C ASP A 300 0.60 35.01 8.76
N THR A 301 1.90 35.17 8.61
CA THR A 301 2.60 35.13 7.32
C THR A 301 3.55 33.95 7.29
N TYR A 302 3.62 33.26 6.15
CA TYR A 302 4.61 32.21 5.89
C TYR A 302 5.58 32.67 4.80
N THR A 303 6.88 32.57 5.05
CA THR A 303 7.93 32.80 4.05
C THR A 303 8.55 31.47 3.66
N PRO A 304 8.36 30.99 2.42
CA PRO A 304 8.96 29.74 1.97
C PRO A 304 10.50 29.78 2.02
N PRO A 305 11.17 28.63 2.26
CA PRO A 305 12.62 28.51 2.16
C PRO A 305 13.15 28.98 0.79
N PRO A 306 14.40 29.47 0.69
CA PRO A 306 14.96 30.01 -0.56
C PRO A 306 14.83 29.09 -1.78
N GLN A 307 14.95 27.78 -1.57
CA GLN A 307 14.83 26.76 -2.63
C GLN A 307 13.43 26.69 -3.26
N GLN A 308 12.39 27.07 -2.50
CA GLN A 308 10.98 27.06 -2.91
C GLN A 308 10.49 28.44 -3.37
N GLN A 309 11.32 29.48 -3.31
CA GLN A 309 10.93 30.85 -3.70
C GLN A 309 10.81 31.03 -5.22
N ASN A 310 11.42 30.15 -6.03
CA ASN A 310 11.35 30.18 -7.50
C ASN A 310 10.07 29.53 -8.08
N ASP A 311 9.04 29.31 -7.26
CA ASP A 311 7.76 28.77 -7.70
C ASP A 311 6.94 29.82 -8.48
N ASN A 312 6.88 29.64 -9.81
CA ASN A 312 6.18 30.52 -10.75
C ASN A 312 4.65 30.38 -10.76
N ARG A 313 4.05 29.53 -9.91
CA ARG A 313 2.59 29.50 -9.74
C ARG A 313 2.11 30.91 -9.35
N ILE A 314 0.92 31.32 -9.78
CA ILE A 314 0.40 32.67 -9.46
C ILE A 314 -0.54 32.61 -8.26
N ARG A 315 -1.23 31.49 -8.06
CA ARG A 315 -2.34 31.35 -7.12
C ARG A 315 -1.96 30.56 -5.88
N SER A 316 -2.67 30.84 -4.78
CA SER A 316 -2.58 30.05 -3.55
C SER A 316 -3.35 28.74 -3.73
N ASP A 317 -2.73 27.66 -3.28
CA ASP A 317 -3.29 26.31 -3.21
C ASP A 317 -3.44 25.83 -1.76
N PHE A 318 -3.17 26.68 -0.76
CA PHE A 318 -3.37 26.37 0.65
C PHE A 318 -3.93 27.58 1.42
N VAL A 319 -5.11 27.41 1.99
CA VAL A 319 -5.80 28.43 2.79
C VAL A 319 -6.21 27.86 4.14
N VAL A 320 -5.94 28.59 5.22
CA VAL A 320 -6.28 28.23 6.59
C VAL A 320 -7.14 29.32 7.21
N HIS A 321 -8.26 28.94 7.83
CA HIS A 321 -9.08 29.80 8.67
C HIS A 321 -8.90 29.41 10.13
N GLN A 322 -8.37 30.33 10.96
CA GLN A 322 -8.29 30.14 12.39
C GLN A 322 -9.45 30.82 13.12
N VAL A 323 -10.08 30.08 14.03
CA VAL A 323 -11.11 30.54 14.96
C VAL A 323 -10.63 30.27 16.39
N THR A 324 -10.32 31.33 17.14
CA THR A 324 -9.95 31.24 18.56
C THR A 324 -11.16 31.56 19.42
N VAL A 325 -11.61 30.59 20.21
CA VAL A 325 -12.89 30.65 20.94
C VAL A 325 -12.79 29.92 22.28
N GLN A 326 -13.55 30.40 23.26
CA GLN A 326 -13.66 29.76 24.57
C GLN A 326 -14.64 28.57 24.52
N VAL A 327 -14.40 27.49 25.27
CA VAL A 327 -15.33 26.36 25.44
C VAL A 327 -16.52 26.76 26.33
N PRO A 328 -17.73 26.18 26.18
CA PRO A 328 -18.18 25.29 25.10
C PRO A 328 -18.59 26.07 23.83
N PHE A 329 -18.45 25.45 22.66
CA PHE A 329 -18.87 26.06 21.39
C PHE A 329 -19.38 25.01 20.41
N GLN A 330 -20.06 25.49 19.37
CA GLN A 330 -20.37 24.75 18.15
C GLN A 330 -19.95 25.59 16.93
N ILE A 331 -19.27 24.97 15.96
CA ILE A 331 -18.87 25.57 14.68
C ILE A 331 -19.27 24.63 13.55
N GLU A 332 -19.75 25.20 12.45
CA GLU A 332 -20.11 24.44 11.24
C GLU A 332 -19.29 24.90 10.04
N VAL A 333 -18.87 23.95 9.20
CA VAL A 333 -18.14 24.20 7.95
C VAL A 333 -18.85 23.47 6.82
N LEU A 334 -19.34 24.23 5.84
CA LEU A 334 -20.14 23.69 4.74
C LEU A 334 -19.31 23.66 3.46
N PHE A 335 -19.32 22.55 2.75
CA PHE A 335 -18.94 22.47 1.34
C PHE A 335 -20.19 22.37 0.48
N GLU A 336 -20.27 23.24 -0.51
CA GLU A 336 -21.39 23.33 -1.44
C GLU A 336 -20.86 23.21 -2.88
N SER A 337 -21.30 22.17 -3.61
CA SER A 337 -20.99 21.99 -5.01
C SER A 337 -21.72 23.02 -5.85
N GLY A 338 -20.99 23.69 -6.74
CA GLY A 338 -21.55 24.65 -7.69
C GLY A 338 -22.42 24.00 -8.77
N SER A 339 -22.42 22.68 -8.88
CA SER A 339 -23.29 21.92 -9.80
C SER A 339 -24.63 21.51 -9.19
N PHE A 340 -24.82 21.68 -7.88
CA PHE A 340 -26.05 21.31 -7.20
C PHE A 340 -27.01 22.52 -7.14
N HIS A 341 -27.62 22.83 -8.28
CA HIS A 341 -28.44 24.05 -8.47
C HIS A 341 -29.82 23.97 -7.82
N ASP A 342 -30.37 22.76 -7.69
CA ASP A 342 -31.69 22.44 -7.16
C ASP A 342 -31.65 22.03 -5.67
N ARG A 343 -30.58 22.40 -4.95
CA ARG A 343 -30.43 22.12 -3.52
C ARG A 343 -31.63 22.70 -2.73
N PRO A 344 -32.33 21.90 -1.91
CA PRO A 344 -33.56 22.35 -1.26
C PRO A 344 -33.32 23.40 -0.16
N ASN A 345 -32.19 23.29 0.57
CA ASN A 345 -31.78 24.19 1.64
C ASN A 345 -30.29 24.02 1.95
N GLN A 346 -29.71 24.90 2.77
CA GLN A 346 -28.36 24.67 3.29
C GLN A 346 -28.36 23.63 4.40
N LEU A 347 -27.41 22.70 4.37
CA LEU A 347 -27.23 21.65 5.40
C LEU A 347 -26.54 22.23 6.65
N LYS A 348 -27.22 23.11 7.41
CA LYS A 348 -26.68 23.75 8.63
C LYS A 348 -27.72 23.89 9.72
N GLY A 349 -27.28 24.20 10.94
CA GLY A 349 -28.18 24.47 12.07
C GLY A 349 -29.18 23.34 12.31
N SER A 350 -30.48 23.65 12.39
CA SER A 350 -31.54 22.66 12.64
C SER A 350 -31.60 21.55 11.59
N VAL A 351 -31.44 21.89 10.31
CA VAL A 351 -31.46 20.92 9.20
C VAL A 351 -30.37 19.88 9.37
N LEU A 352 -29.15 20.30 9.75
CA LEU A 352 -28.05 19.38 10.02
C LEU A 352 -28.32 18.54 11.28
N THR A 353 -28.94 19.12 12.32
CA THR A 353 -29.29 18.40 13.55
C THR A 353 -30.31 17.28 13.30
N GLU A 354 -31.35 17.57 12.51
CA GLU A 354 -32.36 16.60 12.09
C GLU A 354 -31.71 15.46 11.30
N GLU A 355 -30.83 15.80 10.35
CA GLU A 355 -30.18 14.81 9.50
C GLU A 355 -29.17 13.92 10.26
N ILE A 356 -28.38 14.50 11.18
CA ILE A 356 -27.54 13.71 12.10
C ILE A 356 -28.39 12.74 12.94
N THR A 357 -29.54 13.19 13.43
CA THR A 357 -30.43 12.35 14.24
C THR A 357 -30.99 11.18 13.42
N ARG A 358 -31.45 11.46 12.19
CA ARG A 358 -31.93 10.45 11.24
C ARG A 358 -30.84 9.41 10.93
N LEU A 359 -29.62 9.86 10.64
CA LEU A 359 -28.50 8.99 10.28
C LEU A 359 -28.01 8.13 11.46
N LYS A 360 -28.02 8.67 12.69
CA LYS A 360 -27.75 7.87 13.89
C LYS A 360 -28.75 6.73 14.09
N LEU A 361 -30.04 7.02 13.89
CA LEU A 361 -31.10 6.01 14.01
C LEU A 361 -30.90 4.92 12.96
N SER A 362 -30.76 5.31 11.69
CA SER A 362 -30.51 4.38 10.58
C SER A 362 -29.24 3.54 10.78
N TYR A 363 -28.15 4.13 11.29
CA TYR A 363 -26.94 3.38 11.63
C TYR A 363 -27.19 2.33 12.72
N ASN A 364 -27.91 2.70 13.78
CA ASN A 364 -28.19 1.79 14.88
C ASN A 364 -29.08 0.62 14.44
N GLU A 365 -30.07 0.88 13.59
CA GLU A 365 -30.95 -0.12 13.00
C GLU A 365 -30.15 -1.08 12.11
N LYS A 366 -29.40 -0.55 11.14
CA LYS A 366 -28.56 -1.37 10.25
C LYS A 366 -27.52 -2.19 11.04
N PHE A 367 -26.91 -1.62 12.08
CA PHE A 367 -25.94 -2.33 12.92
C PHE A 367 -26.59 -3.52 13.64
N GLU A 368 -27.78 -3.34 14.20
CA GLU A 368 -28.47 -4.45 14.85
C GLU A 368 -28.94 -5.49 13.83
N GLU A 369 -29.43 -5.07 12.66
CA GLU A 369 -29.78 -5.98 11.57
C GLU A 369 -28.60 -6.83 11.10
N THR A 370 -27.41 -6.20 10.98
CA THR A 370 -26.20 -6.86 10.47
C THR A 370 -25.60 -7.85 11.49
N PHE A 371 -25.49 -7.44 12.76
CA PHE A 371 -24.73 -8.21 13.76
C PHE A 371 -25.59 -8.90 14.82
N GLY A 372 -26.83 -8.43 15.04
CA GLY A 372 -27.79 -9.00 16.00
C GLY A 372 -27.28 -9.06 17.44
N LEU A 373 -26.42 -8.13 17.85
CA LEU A 373 -25.74 -8.23 19.14
C LEU A 373 -26.68 -8.05 20.33
N GLN A 374 -27.66 -7.14 20.24
CA GLN A 374 -28.65 -7.00 21.32
C GLN A 374 -29.54 -8.25 21.39
N ALA A 375 -29.96 -8.77 20.23
CA ALA A 375 -30.75 -9.99 20.15
C ALA A 375 -30.00 -11.22 20.72
N LYS A 376 -28.66 -11.26 20.59
CA LYS A 376 -27.78 -12.29 21.18
C LYS A 376 -27.51 -12.10 22.68
N GLY A 377 -28.06 -11.05 23.31
CA GLY A 377 -27.94 -10.80 24.75
C GLY A 377 -26.69 -10.02 25.17
N PHE A 378 -25.96 -9.39 24.24
CA PHE A 378 -24.85 -8.52 24.61
C PHE A 378 -25.33 -7.23 25.32
N THR A 379 -24.57 -6.78 26.31
CA THR A 379 -24.90 -5.58 27.08
C THR A 379 -24.80 -4.31 26.22
N PRO A 380 -25.50 -3.21 26.58
CA PRO A 380 -25.38 -1.94 25.86
C PRO A 380 -23.93 -1.41 25.78
N ALA A 381 -23.08 -1.70 26.77
CA ALA A 381 -21.67 -1.31 26.74
C ALA A 381 -20.87 -2.09 25.69
N GLN A 382 -21.09 -3.41 25.59
CA GLN A 382 -20.46 -4.25 24.57
C GLN A 382 -20.93 -3.87 23.15
N VAL A 383 -22.21 -3.55 22.98
CA VAL A 383 -22.75 -3.07 21.70
C VAL A 383 -22.13 -1.72 21.29
N ARG A 384 -21.98 -0.79 22.24
CA ARG A 384 -21.28 0.49 21.99
C ARG A 384 -19.82 0.27 21.60
N PHE A 385 -19.12 -0.65 22.27
CA PHE A 385 -17.76 -1.02 21.92
C PHE A 385 -17.68 -1.59 20.50
N ALA A 386 -18.56 -2.53 20.13
CA ALA A 386 -18.60 -3.12 18.80
C ALA A 386 -18.90 -2.09 17.70
N LYS A 387 -19.81 -1.14 17.96
CA LYS A 387 -20.06 0.00 17.05
C LYS A 387 -18.81 0.86 16.84
N ALA A 388 -18.08 1.15 17.91
CA ALA A 388 -16.83 1.89 17.81
C ALA A 388 -15.76 1.10 17.04
N ALA A 389 -15.65 -0.22 17.23
CA ALA A 389 -14.72 -1.06 16.49
C ALA A 389 -14.99 -1.02 14.97
N LEU A 390 -16.23 -1.25 14.55
CA LEU A 390 -16.63 -1.14 13.14
C LEU A 390 -16.42 0.29 12.60
N SER A 391 -16.79 1.30 13.38
CA SER A 391 -16.69 2.69 12.96
C SER A 391 -15.25 3.16 12.77
N ASN A 392 -14.31 2.67 13.59
CA ASN A 392 -12.90 2.96 13.39
C ASN A 392 -12.31 2.20 12.21
N MET A 393 -12.78 0.98 11.93
CA MET A 393 -12.40 0.25 10.71
C MET A 393 -12.85 1.03 9.46
N LEU A 394 -14.12 1.41 9.38
CA LEU A 394 -14.67 2.19 8.25
C LEU A 394 -14.06 3.59 8.17
N GLY A 395 -13.86 4.27 9.31
CA GLY A 395 -13.21 5.57 9.38
C GLY A 395 -11.68 5.54 9.21
N GLY A 396 -11.10 4.35 9.06
CA GLY A 396 -9.71 4.11 8.68
C GLY A 396 -9.52 3.89 7.18
N MET A 397 -10.60 3.77 6.39
CA MET A 397 -10.51 3.67 4.94
C MET A 397 -9.86 4.93 4.35
N GLY A 398 -8.83 4.74 3.52
CA GLY A 398 -8.08 5.79 2.85
C GLY A 398 -8.13 5.68 1.33
N TYR A 399 -7.81 6.79 0.66
CA TYR A 399 -7.60 6.83 -0.78
C TYR A 399 -6.23 7.43 -1.09
N PHE A 400 -5.38 6.59 -1.67
CA PHE A 400 -3.99 6.89 -1.95
C PHE A 400 -3.74 6.83 -3.46
N PHE A 401 -2.78 7.60 -3.93
CA PHE A 401 -2.38 7.63 -5.33
C PHE A 401 -0.89 7.96 -5.43
N GLY A 402 -0.18 7.27 -6.31
CA GLY A 402 1.25 7.49 -6.54
C GLY A 402 1.98 6.23 -6.98
N GLN A 403 3.30 6.23 -6.78
CA GLN A 403 4.19 5.15 -7.19
C GLN A 403 4.91 4.58 -5.98
N SER A 404 5.00 3.25 -5.90
CA SER A 404 5.89 2.58 -4.94
C SER A 404 7.32 2.51 -5.48
N VAL A 405 8.31 2.45 -4.59
CA VAL A 405 9.72 2.20 -4.95
C VAL A 405 9.99 0.71 -4.84
N VAL A 406 10.47 0.10 -5.92
CA VAL A 406 10.65 -1.36 -6.00
C VAL A 406 12.06 -1.74 -6.43
N GLN A 407 12.50 -2.94 -6.02
CA GLN A 407 13.75 -3.54 -6.49
C GLN A 407 13.55 -5.02 -6.78
N SER A 408 14.12 -5.49 -7.88
CA SER A 408 14.08 -6.90 -8.28
C SER A 408 15.48 -7.50 -8.31
N MET A 409 15.58 -8.83 -8.33
CA MET A 409 16.85 -9.54 -8.51
C MET A 409 17.53 -9.25 -9.86
N HIS A 410 16.78 -8.72 -10.83
CA HIS A 410 17.27 -8.41 -12.17
C HIS A 410 17.78 -6.97 -12.30
N ASN A 411 17.54 -6.12 -11.30
CA ASN A 411 17.83 -4.69 -11.32
C ASN A 411 18.80 -4.31 -10.19
N GLU A 412 19.94 -3.71 -10.55
CA GLU A 412 20.92 -3.23 -9.55
C GLU A 412 20.40 -2.00 -8.78
N HIS A 413 19.54 -1.20 -9.41
CA HIS A 413 18.98 0.02 -8.83
C HIS A 413 17.46 -0.11 -8.61
N THR A 414 16.95 0.71 -7.70
CA THR A 414 15.51 0.85 -7.46
C THR A 414 14.81 1.46 -8.66
N GLU A 415 13.60 0.98 -8.95
CA GLU A 415 12.72 1.51 -9.97
C GLU A 415 11.40 1.99 -9.36
N LEU A 416 10.68 2.84 -10.11
CA LEU A 416 9.33 3.25 -9.74
C LEU A 416 8.32 2.26 -10.30
N TYR A 417 7.49 1.72 -9.42
CA TYR A 417 6.32 0.94 -9.82
C TYR A 417 5.34 1.81 -10.61
N PRO A 418 4.51 1.23 -11.51
CA PRO A 418 3.47 1.97 -12.19
C PRO A 418 2.58 2.76 -11.23
N GLU A 419 2.26 3.99 -11.61
CA GLU A 419 1.38 4.84 -10.84
C GLU A 419 -0.01 4.22 -10.71
N GLY A 420 -0.54 4.21 -9.49
CA GLY A 420 -1.77 3.51 -9.17
C GLY A 420 -2.55 4.18 -8.05
N ALA A 421 -3.87 3.95 -8.06
CA ALA A 421 -4.77 4.32 -7.00
C ALA A 421 -5.01 3.13 -6.06
N LEU A 422 -5.11 3.40 -4.77
CA LEU A 422 -5.47 2.40 -3.77
C LEU A 422 -6.56 2.95 -2.84
N PHE A 423 -7.70 2.27 -2.82
CA PHE A 423 -8.76 2.46 -1.82
C PHE A 423 -8.72 1.27 -0.86
N THR A 424 -8.34 1.49 0.40
CA THR A 424 -7.98 0.42 1.35
C THR A 424 -8.20 0.86 2.79
N ALA A 425 -8.45 -0.08 3.70
CA ALA A 425 -8.31 0.18 5.13
C ALA A 425 -6.82 0.28 5.52
N VAL A 426 -6.56 0.85 6.70
CA VAL A 426 -5.21 0.96 7.26
C VAL A 426 -5.16 0.30 8.64
N PRO A 427 -4.06 -0.41 9.00
CA PRO A 427 -3.98 -1.10 10.29
C PRO A 427 -4.06 -0.15 11.49
N SER A 428 -3.46 1.04 11.35
CA SER A 428 -3.48 2.06 12.39
C SER A 428 -3.40 3.45 11.77
N ARG A 429 -4.29 4.33 12.21
CA ARG A 429 -4.30 5.75 11.80
C ARG A 429 -3.05 6.50 12.25
N SER A 430 -2.40 6.08 13.35
CA SER A 430 -1.23 6.78 13.90
C SER A 430 0.09 6.24 13.39
N PHE A 431 0.23 4.92 13.31
CA PHE A 431 1.54 4.29 13.07
C PHE A 431 1.67 3.75 11.63
N PHE A 432 0.57 3.25 11.07
CA PHE A 432 0.55 2.57 9.79
C PHE A 432 -0.55 3.11 8.86
N PRO A 433 -0.60 4.41 8.54
CA PRO A 433 -1.74 4.99 7.79
C PRO A 433 -1.62 4.78 6.28
N ARG A 434 -1.41 3.53 5.87
CA ARG A 434 -1.17 3.10 4.48
C ARG A 434 -1.63 1.64 4.30
N GLY A 435 -1.68 1.18 3.06
CA GLY A 435 -2.12 -0.18 2.75
C GLY A 435 -1.05 -1.23 3.11
N PHE A 436 -1.48 -2.31 3.78
CA PHE A 436 -0.69 -3.51 4.03
C PHE A 436 -1.48 -4.72 3.53
N LEU A 437 -0.84 -5.53 2.68
CA LEU A 437 -1.51 -6.57 1.90
C LEU A 437 -2.19 -7.62 2.78
N TRP A 438 -1.48 -8.12 3.80
CA TRP A 438 -2.01 -9.19 4.64
C TRP A 438 -3.04 -8.68 5.65
N ASP A 439 -2.86 -7.48 6.21
CA ASP A 439 -3.86 -6.85 7.09
C ASP A 439 -5.20 -6.66 6.36
N GLU A 440 -5.14 -6.27 5.07
CA GLU A 440 -6.34 -5.92 4.33
C GLU A 440 -7.33 -7.08 4.19
N GLY A 441 -6.87 -8.33 4.04
CA GLY A 441 -7.78 -9.48 4.05
C GLY A 441 -8.58 -9.57 5.36
N PHE A 442 -7.96 -9.31 6.52
CA PHE A 442 -8.66 -9.31 7.81
C PHE A 442 -9.59 -8.10 7.97
N HIS A 443 -9.19 -6.92 7.50
CA HIS A 443 -10.06 -5.75 7.49
C HIS A 443 -11.35 -6.04 6.70
N GLN A 444 -11.19 -6.66 5.54
CA GLN A 444 -12.28 -6.92 4.62
C GLN A 444 -13.25 -8.00 5.10
N LEU A 445 -12.83 -8.95 5.94
CA LEU A 445 -13.75 -9.90 6.60
C LEU A 445 -14.78 -9.20 7.52
N LEU A 446 -14.45 -8.04 8.07
CA LEU A 446 -15.39 -7.23 8.87
C LEU A 446 -16.19 -6.28 8.00
N ILE A 447 -15.53 -5.59 7.06
CA ILE A 447 -16.17 -4.60 6.19
C ILE A 447 -17.20 -5.29 5.28
N SER A 448 -16.93 -6.49 4.78
CA SER A 448 -17.82 -7.27 3.92
C SER A 448 -19.18 -7.50 4.56
N LYS A 449 -19.24 -7.70 5.89
CA LYS A 449 -20.49 -7.86 6.64
C LYS A 449 -21.33 -6.59 6.64
N TRP A 450 -20.71 -5.42 6.59
CA TRP A 450 -21.38 -4.12 6.63
C TRP A 450 -21.72 -3.56 5.25
N ASP A 451 -20.77 -3.65 4.31
CA ASP A 451 -20.90 -3.14 2.94
C ASP A 451 -20.03 -3.97 1.97
N PRO A 452 -20.59 -5.01 1.33
CA PRO A 452 -19.87 -5.84 0.36
C PRO A 452 -19.34 -5.05 -0.85
N GLN A 453 -19.96 -3.93 -1.22
CA GLN A 453 -19.51 -3.12 -2.36
C GLN A 453 -18.19 -2.42 -2.05
N VAL A 454 -18.02 -1.92 -0.82
CA VAL A 454 -16.74 -1.36 -0.36
C VAL A 454 -15.64 -2.42 -0.42
N THR A 455 -15.93 -3.65 0.01
CA THR A 455 -14.96 -4.75 -0.07
C THR A 455 -14.58 -5.12 -1.49
N ARG A 456 -15.54 -5.22 -2.42
CA ARG A 456 -15.24 -5.47 -3.84
C ARG A 456 -14.35 -4.38 -4.42
N GLU A 457 -14.61 -3.12 -4.12
CA GLU A 457 -13.77 -2.01 -4.58
C GLU A 457 -12.35 -2.10 -4.01
N ALA A 458 -12.19 -2.35 -2.70
CA ALA A 458 -10.88 -2.46 -2.07
C ALA A 458 -10.06 -3.63 -2.63
N VAL A 459 -10.65 -4.84 -2.69
CA VAL A 459 -10.01 -6.04 -3.27
C VAL A 459 -9.58 -5.79 -4.72
N ALA A 460 -10.43 -5.13 -5.51
CA ALA A 460 -10.12 -4.85 -6.90
C ALA A 460 -8.99 -3.83 -7.07
N HIS A 461 -8.96 -2.78 -6.25
CA HIS A 461 -7.85 -1.82 -6.23
C HIS A 461 -6.51 -2.52 -5.95
N TRP A 462 -6.47 -3.44 -4.97
CA TRP A 462 -5.27 -4.22 -4.68
C TRP A 462 -4.87 -5.14 -5.83
N LEU A 463 -5.79 -5.94 -6.37
CA LEU A 463 -5.45 -6.90 -7.42
C LEU A 463 -5.08 -6.21 -8.75
N ASP A 464 -5.61 -5.01 -9.02
CA ASP A 464 -5.21 -4.19 -10.17
C ASP A 464 -3.77 -3.66 -10.09
N LEU A 465 -3.11 -3.78 -8.93
CA LEU A 465 -1.68 -3.48 -8.76
C LEU A 465 -0.77 -4.67 -9.10
N ILE A 466 -1.30 -5.87 -9.34
CA ILE A 466 -0.49 -7.03 -9.72
C ILE A 466 0.24 -6.78 -11.05
N ASN A 467 1.55 -7.02 -11.07
CA ASN A 467 2.40 -6.96 -12.25
C ASN A 467 2.28 -8.23 -13.12
N VAL A 468 2.97 -8.25 -14.26
CA VAL A 468 2.97 -9.38 -15.19
C VAL A 468 3.60 -10.66 -14.60
N ASP A 469 4.41 -10.54 -13.56
CA ASP A 469 4.99 -11.69 -12.85
C ASP A 469 4.01 -12.29 -11.84
N GLY A 470 2.91 -11.60 -11.53
CA GLY A 470 1.96 -12.00 -10.49
C GLY A 470 2.26 -11.43 -9.11
N TRP A 471 3.22 -10.51 -8.98
CA TRP A 471 3.57 -9.85 -7.72
C TRP A 471 2.90 -8.50 -7.57
N MET A 472 2.72 -8.05 -6.33
CA MET A 472 2.37 -6.66 -5.99
C MET A 472 3.13 -6.23 -4.72
N PRO A 473 3.48 -4.94 -4.57
CA PRO A 473 4.13 -4.44 -3.36
C PRO A 473 3.27 -4.74 -2.11
N PRO A 474 3.80 -5.42 -1.08
CA PRO A 474 2.99 -5.77 0.08
C PRO A 474 2.67 -4.57 0.98
N GLN A 475 3.57 -3.58 1.04
CA GLN A 475 3.34 -2.30 1.71
C GLN A 475 3.19 -1.19 0.65
N GLN A 476 2.01 -0.58 0.60
CA GLN A 476 1.65 0.40 -0.42
C GLN A 476 1.92 1.83 0.08
N ILE A 477 3.09 2.36 -0.27
CA ILE A 477 3.55 3.71 0.10
C ILE A 477 3.31 4.63 -1.10
N LEU A 478 2.10 5.19 -1.20
CA LEU A 478 1.66 5.93 -2.37
C LEU A 478 1.44 7.41 -2.02
N GLY A 479 2.30 8.27 -2.57
CA GLY A 479 2.26 9.72 -2.39
C GLY A 479 3.01 10.22 -1.15
N ASP A 480 3.28 11.53 -1.12
CA ASP A 480 4.19 12.15 -0.15
C ASP A 480 3.67 12.06 1.29
N GLU A 481 2.35 12.14 1.49
CA GLU A 481 1.75 11.97 2.83
C GLU A 481 2.07 10.60 3.42
N ALA A 482 1.95 9.53 2.62
CA ALA A 482 2.26 8.18 3.08
C ALA A 482 3.77 8.02 3.29
N LEU A 483 4.60 8.52 2.37
CA LEU A 483 6.06 8.46 2.44
C LEU A 483 6.61 9.16 3.70
N SER A 484 6.03 10.30 4.09
CA SER A 484 6.44 11.05 5.29
C SER A 484 6.28 10.27 6.61
N LYS A 485 5.53 9.16 6.60
CA LYS A 485 5.27 8.29 7.75
C LYS A 485 6.06 6.98 7.69
N VAL A 486 7.05 6.86 6.80
CA VAL A 486 7.87 5.65 6.67
C VAL A 486 9.36 6.00 6.78
N PRO A 487 10.11 5.35 7.68
CA PRO A 487 11.57 5.43 7.68
C PRO A 487 12.16 4.97 6.33
N ALA A 488 13.26 5.59 5.90
CA ALA A 488 13.81 5.40 4.56
C ALA A 488 14.17 3.93 4.26
N GLU A 489 14.60 3.17 5.26
CA GLU A 489 14.96 1.76 5.16
C GLU A 489 13.78 0.83 4.80
N PHE A 490 12.53 1.24 5.04
CA PHE A 490 11.33 0.45 4.75
C PHE A 490 10.58 0.90 3.49
N VAL A 491 11.14 1.87 2.74
CA VAL A 491 10.48 2.41 1.54
C VAL A 491 10.57 1.43 0.38
N VAL A 492 11.75 0.83 0.16
CA VAL A 492 12.00 -0.06 -0.97
C VAL A 492 11.30 -1.40 -0.78
N GLN A 493 10.51 -1.82 -1.77
CA GLN A 493 9.80 -3.09 -1.78
C GLN A 493 10.52 -4.08 -2.71
N HIS A 494 10.89 -5.25 -2.19
CA HIS A 494 11.62 -6.26 -2.95
C HIS A 494 10.66 -7.26 -3.62
N THR A 495 10.84 -7.55 -4.90
CA THR A 495 9.89 -8.36 -5.67
C THR A 495 9.88 -9.85 -5.36
N GLU A 496 10.85 -10.32 -4.57
CA GLU A 496 10.88 -11.68 -4.02
C GLU A 496 10.13 -11.79 -2.70
N ASN A 497 9.87 -10.65 -2.04
CA ASN A 497 9.19 -10.60 -0.75
C ASN A 497 7.69 -10.78 -0.93
N ALA A 498 7.15 -11.75 -0.20
CA ALA A 498 5.75 -12.09 -0.15
C ALA A 498 5.09 -11.57 1.14
N ASN A 499 3.79 -11.78 1.27
CA ASN A 499 3.06 -11.67 2.54
C ASN A 499 2.02 -12.79 2.66
N PRO A 500 1.41 -13.03 3.83
CA PRO A 500 0.27 -13.94 3.90
C PRO A 500 -0.84 -13.52 2.90
N PRO A 501 -1.31 -14.41 2.02
CA PRO A 501 -2.28 -14.05 0.98
C PRO A 501 -3.72 -14.05 1.53
N THR A 502 -3.98 -13.23 2.54
CA THR A 502 -5.21 -13.22 3.33
C THR A 502 -6.45 -12.87 2.52
N PHE A 503 -6.33 -12.27 1.32
CA PHE A 503 -7.46 -12.11 0.42
C PHE A 503 -8.14 -13.44 0.05
N PHE A 504 -7.45 -14.59 0.11
CA PHE A 504 -8.12 -15.87 -0.08
C PHE A 504 -9.18 -16.15 1.01
N LEU A 505 -9.04 -15.61 2.23
CA LEU A 505 -10.09 -15.69 3.26
C LEU A 505 -11.35 -14.91 2.83
N VAL A 506 -11.17 -13.73 2.25
CA VAL A 506 -12.26 -12.89 1.76
C VAL A 506 -12.95 -13.54 0.55
N LEU A 507 -12.16 -14.17 -0.33
CA LEU A 507 -12.67 -14.89 -1.49
C LEU A 507 -13.47 -16.14 -1.09
N GLU A 508 -13.06 -16.88 -0.05
CA GLU A 508 -13.88 -17.95 0.52
C GLU A 508 -15.21 -17.42 1.05
N GLU A 509 -15.20 -16.26 1.73
CA GLU A 509 -16.45 -15.64 2.20
C GLU A 509 -17.39 -15.30 1.03
N PHE A 510 -16.85 -14.79 -0.09
CA PHE A 510 -17.66 -14.55 -1.29
C PHE A 510 -18.25 -15.83 -1.86
N LEU A 511 -17.50 -16.94 -1.86
CA LEU A 511 -18.00 -18.24 -2.31
C LEU A 511 -19.14 -18.74 -1.40
N GLU A 512 -18.97 -18.68 -0.08
CA GLU A 512 -20.01 -19.06 0.88
C GLU A 512 -21.28 -18.21 0.72
N GLN A 513 -21.12 -16.90 0.51
CA GLN A 513 -22.26 -15.99 0.28
C GLN A 513 -22.99 -16.31 -1.03
N LEU A 514 -22.27 -16.67 -2.09
CA LEU A 514 -22.85 -17.08 -3.37
C LEU A 514 -23.68 -18.36 -3.24
N GLU A 515 -23.19 -19.35 -2.49
CA GLU A 515 -23.91 -20.59 -2.22
C GLU A 515 -25.19 -20.34 -1.42
N ALA A 516 -25.10 -19.50 -0.38
CA ALA A 516 -26.25 -19.18 0.48
C ALA A 516 -27.33 -18.34 -0.21
N HIS A 517 -26.97 -17.54 -1.22
CA HIS A 517 -27.86 -16.58 -1.89
C HIS A 517 -28.03 -16.84 -3.40
N ALA A 518 -28.01 -18.11 -3.80
CA ALA A 518 -28.19 -18.50 -5.20
C ALA A 518 -29.45 -17.88 -5.82
N GLY A 519 -29.30 -17.27 -6.99
CA GLY A 519 -30.41 -16.66 -7.74
C GLY A 519 -30.77 -15.21 -7.36
N THR A 520 -30.02 -14.58 -6.46
CA THR A 520 -30.20 -13.15 -6.12
C THR A 520 -29.47 -12.21 -7.10
N PRO A 521 -29.84 -10.91 -7.20
CA PRO A 521 -29.04 -9.94 -7.96
C PRO A 521 -27.60 -9.83 -7.46
N HIS A 522 -27.42 -9.91 -6.13
CA HIS A 522 -26.10 -9.89 -5.48
C HIS A 522 -25.21 -11.04 -5.95
N PHE A 523 -25.81 -12.21 -6.21
CA PHE A 523 -25.09 -13.35 -6.78
C PHE A 523 -24.47 -13.02 -8.15
N GLN A 524 -25.22 -12.38 -9.04
CA GLN A 524 -24.73 -12.05 -10.38
C GLN A 524 -23.63 -10.97 -10.37
N GLU A 525 -23.73 -10.00 -9.45
CA GLU A 525 -22.69 -9.00 -9.25
C GLU A 525 -21.37 -9.63 -8.79
N THR A 526 -21.42 -10.47 -7.76
CA THR A 526 -20.23 -11.12 -7.19
C THR A 526 -19.64 -12.15 -8.17
N LEU A 527 -20.46 -12.90 -8.91
CA LEU A 527 -19.96 -13.80 -9.96
C LEU A 527 -19.26 -13.03 -11.09
N SER A 528 -19.84 -11.92 -11.55
CA SER A 528 -19.24 -11.06 -12.57
C SER A 528 -17.95 -10.42 -12.09
N PHE A 529 -17.89 -10.06 -10.81
CA PHE A 529 -16.70 -9.54 -10.15
C PHE A 529 -15.57 -10.58 -10.11
N LEU A 530 -15.84 -11.80 -9.64
CA LEU A 530 -14.86 -12.90 -9.62
C LEU A 530 -14.32 -13.20 -11.01
N ARG A 531 -15.18 -13.20 -12.04
CA ARG A 531 -14.76 -13.39 -13.43
C ARG A 531 -13.75 -12.33 -13.90
N ARG A 532 -13.93 -11.06 -13.49
CA ARG A 532 -12.96 -9.99 -13.81
C ARG A 532 -11.65 -10.14 -13.04
N LEU A 533 -11.71 -10.59 -11.80
CA LEU A 533 -10.52 -10.80 -10.97
C LEU A 533 -9.68 -12.01 -11.39
N TYR A 534 -10.33 -13.05 -11.92
CA TYR A 534 -9.75 -14.36 -12.08
C TYR A 534 -8.37 -14.38 -12.76
N PRO A 535 -8.12 -13.71 -13.90
CA PRO A 535 -6.79 -13.71 -14.52
C PRO A 535 -5.66 -13.21 -13.60
N ARG A 536 -5.95 -12.22 -12.75
CA ARG A 536 -5.00 -11.68 -11.77
C ARG A 536 -4.80 -12.62 -10.59
N LEU A 537 -5.87 -13.29 -10.15
CA LEU A 537 -5.78 -14.34 -9.13
C LEU A 537 -4.94 -15.52 -9.59
N GLN A 538 -5.05 -15.93 -10.86
CA GLN A 538 -4.19 -16.96 -11.46
C GLN A 538 -2.73 -16.55 -11.42
N ALA A 539 -2.41 -15.32 -11.86
CA ALA A 539 -1.05 -14.80 -11.82
C ALA A 539 -0.50 -14.73 -10.39
N TRP A 540 -1.31 -14.25 -9.44
CA TRP A 540 -0.93 -14.14 -8.03
C TRP A 540 -0.67 -15.49 -7.38
N PHE A 541 -1.57 -16.46 -7.55
CA PHE A 541 -1.37 -17.83 -7.08
C PHE A 541 -0.13 -18.46 -7.71
N GLY A 542 0.03 -18.32 -9.03
CA GLY A 542 1.19 -18.83 -9.76
C GLY A 542 2.50 -18.23 -9.26
N TRP A 543 2.52 -16.93 -8.96
CA TRP A 543 3.68 -16.27 -8.37
C TRP A 543 4.04 -16.83 -6.99
N TYR A 544 3.07 -17.02 -6.08
CA TYR A 544 3.35 -17.66 -4.80
C TYR A 544 3.89 -19.09 -4.97
N ASN A 545 3.20 -19.88 -5.79
CA ASN A 545 3.50 -21.30 -5.97
C ASN A 545 4.88 -21.54 -6.59
N THR A 546 5.40 -20.56 -7.34
CA THR A 546 6.71 -20.65 -8.01
C THR A 546 7.82 -19.99 -7.20
N THR A 547 7.62 -18.76 -6.71
CA THR A 547 8.70 -17.97 -6.09
C THR A 547 8.98 -18.38 -4.66
N GLN A 548 7.97 -18.87 -3.93
CA GLN A 548 8.07 -19.27 -2.53
C GLN A 548 8.23 -20.78 -2.33
N ALA A 549 8.43 -21.55 -3.42
CA ALA A 549 8.67 -22.99 -3.35
C ALA A 549 9.98 -23.30 -2.57
N GLY A 550 9.91 -24.27 -1.66
CA GLY A 550 11.06 -24.79 -0.93
C GLY A 550 11.90 -25.76 -1.78
N SER A 551 12.96 -26.31 -1.17
CA SER A 551 13.87 -27.25 -1.84
C SER A 551 13.26 -28.63 -2.10
N LEU A 552 12.23 -29.02 -1.34
CA LEU A 552 11.50 -30.27 -1.51
C LEU A 552 10.18 -30.03 -2.26
N PRO A 553 9.68 -31.02 -3.04
CA PRO A 553 8.37 -30.95 -3.66
C PRO A 553 7.29 -30.58 -2.63
N ASN A 554 6.39 -29.67 -3.00
CA ASN A 554 5.26 -29.25 -2.17
C ASN A 554 5.63 -28.63 -0.80
N SER A 555 6.91 -28.28 -0.59
CA SER A 555 7.34 -27.48 0.54
C SER A 555 7.42 -26.00 0.15
N TYR A 556 7.30 -25.11 1.13
CA TYR A 556 7.38 -23.66 0.91
C TYR A 556 8.30 -22.98 1.93
N TYR A 557 8.88 -21.86 1.54
CA TYR A 557 9.76 -21.05 2.36
C TYR A 557 9.60 -19.56 2.02
N TRP A 558 9.67 -18.73 3.06
CA TRP A 558 9.55 -17.27 2.98
C TRP A 558 10.89 -16.70 2.51
N ARG A 559 10.93 -16.09 1.33
CA ARG A 559 12.11 -15.34 0.88
C ARG A 559 12.36 -14.11 1.77
N GLY A 560 13.52 -13.47 1.63
CA GLY A 560 13.82 -12.18 2.27
C GLY A 560 14.06 -12.21 3.79
N ARG A 561 14.30 -13.38 4.40
CA ARG A 561 14.79 -13.46 5.79
C ARG A 561 16.14 -12.75 5.93
N ASP A 562 16.34 -12.09 7.07
CA ASP A 562 17.59 -11.40 7.37
C ASP A 562 18.76 -12.39 7.44
N LYS A 563 19.80 -12.16 6.64
CA LYS A 563 20.99 -13.01 6.59
C LYS A 563 22.07 -12.55 7.59
N ASP A 564 22.03 -11.31 8.08
CA ASP A 564 22.95 -10.83 9.11
C ASP A 564 22.46 -11.25 10.50
N THR A 565 22.94 -12.41 10.95
CA THR A 565 22.55 -12.93 12.25
C THR A 565 23.20 -12.19 13.43
N ASN A 566 24.14 -11.26 13.23
CA ASN A 566 24.98 -10.79 14.33
C ASN A 566 24.26 -9.86 15.32
N GLN A 567 23.19 -9.20 14.89
CA GLN A 567 22.48 -8.18 15.67
C GLN A 567 21.24 -8.71 16.40
N PHE A 568 20.64 -9.82 15.92
CA PHE A 568 19.39 -10.38 16.45
C PHE A 568 19.61 -11.76 17.04
N LEU A 569 18.93 -12.10 18.14
CA LEU A 569 19.00 -13.44 18.75
C LEU A 569 18.64 -14.53 17.71
N THR A 570 17.55 -14.28 16.98
CA THR A 570 17.07 -15.06 15.83
C THR A 570 16.74 -14.08 14.70
N PRO A 571 17.15 -14.36 13.44
CA PRO A 571 16.83 -13.46 12.33
C PRO A 571 15.34 -13.36 12.07
N LYS A 572 14.88 -12.17 11.69
CA LYS A 572 13.46 -11.86 11.46
C LYS A 572 12.92 -12.48 10.16
N THR A 573 11.60 -12.63 10.10
CA THR A 573 10.86 -13.07 8.91
C THR A 573 9.68 -12.13 8.66
N LEU A 574 9.98 -10.87 8.35
CA LEU A 574 8.99 -9.80 8.13
C LEU A 574 7.91 -10.20 7.12
N ASN A 575 8.32 -10.90 6.07
CA ASN A 575 7.43 -11.33 4.99
C ASN A 575 6.34 -12.32 5.44
N SER A 576 6.49 -12.97 6.59
CA SER A 576 5.43 -13.84 7.13
C SER A 576 4.31 -13.09 7.85
N GLY A 577 4.48 -11.79 8.13
CA GLY A 577 3.60 -11.02 9.02
C GLY A 577 3.81 -11.32 10.51
N LEU A 578 4.68 -12.28 10.83
CA LEU A 578 5.08 -12.68 12.18
C LEU A 578 6.58 -12.38 12.35
N ASP A 579 6.92 -11.08 12.39
CA ASP A 579 8.27 -10.55 12.24
C ASP A 579 9.36 -11.26 13.06
N ASP A 580 9.10 -11.48 14.34
CA ASP A 580 10.05 -12.02 15.32
C ASP A 580 9.64 -13.41 15.87
N TYR A 581 8.66 -14.06 15.23
CA TYR A 581 8.35 -15.46 15.55
C TYR A 581 9.60 -16.32 15.34
N PRO A 582 10.05 -17.08 16.35
CA PRO A 582 11.28 -17.85 16.25
C PRO A 582 11.23 -18.85 15.10
N ARG A 583 12.21 -18.74 14.19
CA ARG A 583 12.45 -19.71 13.11
C ARG A 583 13.87 -20.27 13.20
N ALA A 584 14.31 -20.99 12.17
CA ALA A 584 15.67 -21.51 12.12
C ALA A 584 16.70 -20.39 12.41
N SER A 585 17.57 -20.66 13.37
CA SER A 585 18.52 -19.69 13.90
C SER A 585 19.59 -19.27 12.87
N HIS A 586 19.82 -20.09 11.84
CA HIS A 586 20.77 -19.84 10.77
C HIS A 586 20.03 -20.02 9.44
N PRO A 587 19.54 -18.91 8.85
CA PRO A 587 18.73 -18.98 7.65
C PRO A 587 19.44 -19.70 6.49
N SER A 588 18.70 -20.53 5.76
CA SER A 588 19.23 -21.37 4.67
C SER A 588 18.14 -21.78 3.70
N GLU A 589 18.50 -22.20 2.49
CA GLU A 589 17.53 -22.69 1.49
C GLU A 589 16.86 -24.02 1.87
N ASP A 590 17.37 -24.72 2.89
CA ASP A 590 16.79 -25.96 3.43
C ASP A 590 15.58 -25.73 4.35
N GLU A 591 15.22 -24.47 4.59
CA GLU A 591 14.10 -24.15 5.46
C GLU A 591 12.75 -24.56 4.87
N ARG A 592 11.82 -24.97 5.75
CA ARG A 592 10.43 -25.26 5.42
C ARG A 592 9.53 -24.56 6.43
N HIS A 593 8.61 -23.74 5.95
CA HIS A 593 7.74 -22.91 6.77
C HIS A 593 6.31 -23.43 6.76
N VAL A 594 5.84 -23.90 7.92
CA VAL A 594 4.54 -24.61 8.03
C VAL A 594 3.36 -23.67 7.80
N ASP A 595 3.49 -22.40 8.20
CA ASP A 595 2.48 -21.36 8.00
C ASP A 595 2.24 -21.08 6.52
N LEU A 596 3.32 -20.96 5.73
CA LEU A 596 3.20 -20.75 4.29
C LEU A 596 2.62 -21.97 3.57
N HIS A 597 2.96 -23.19 3.98
CA HIS A 597 2.29 -24.41 3.48
C HIS A 597 0.78 -24.31 3.67
N CYS A 598 0.33 -23.93 4.86
CA CYS A 598 -1.09 -23.80 5.18
C CYS A 598 -1.77 -22.70 4.35
N TRP A 599 -1.11 -21.57 4.10
CA TRP A 599 -1.62 -20.54 3.19
C TRP A 599 -1.79 -21.06 1.77
N MET A 600 -0.89 -21.91 1.29
CA MET A 600 -0.99 -22.50 -0.06
C MET A 600 -2.07 -23.58 -0.15
N VAL A 601 -2.36 -24.31 0.94
CA VAL A 601 -3.55 -25.19 1.03
C VAL A 601 -4.83 -24.37 0.85
N LEU A 602 -4.97 -23.25 1.58
CA LEU A 602 -6.13 -22.36 1.46
C LEU A 602 -6.23 -21.81 0.03
N ALA A 603 -5.15 -21.21 -0.48
CA ALA A 603 -5.13 -20.58 -1.80
C ALA A 603 -5.50 -21.56 -2.93
N SER A 604 -4.95 -22.78 -2.90
CA SER A 604 -5.25 -23.80 -3.91
C SER A 604 -6.70 -24.29 -3.83
N ARG A 605 -7.26 -24.46 -2.63
CA ARG A 605 -8.69 -24.75 -2.44
C ARG A 605 -9.57 -23.66 -3.03
N THR A 606 -9.29 -22.39 -2.70
CA THR A 606 -10.07 -21.25 -3.16
C THR A 606 -9.99 -21.09 -4.68
N MET A 607 -8.80 -21.24 -5.26
CA MET A 607 -8.62 -21.20 -6.72
C MET A 607 -9.35 -22.34 -7.42
N MET A 608 -9.32 -23.56 -6.87
CA MET A 608 -10.11 -24.69 -7.38
C MET A 608 -11.62 -24.38 -7.37
N SER A 609 -12.14 -23.82 -6.27
CA SER A 609 -13.57 -23.49 -6.14
C SER A 609 -13.99 -22.37 -7.09
N ILE A 610 -13.21 -21.29 -7.19
CA ILE A 610 -13.48 -20.18 -8.12
C ILE A 610 -13.43 -20.67 -9.58
N SER A 611 -12.41 -21.44 -9.95
CA SER A 611 -12.27 -21.92 -11.33
C SER A 611 -13.42 -22.85 -11.73
N ARG A 612 -13.85 -23.76 -10.84
CA ARG A 612 -15.06 -24.58 -11.06
C ARG A 612 -16.32 -23.74 -11.23
N LEU A 613 -16.52 -22.75 -10.36
CA LEU A 613 -17.66 -21.85 -10.41
C LEU A 613 -17.71 -21.07 -11.73
N LEU A 614 -16.55 -20.63 -12.24
CA LEU A 614 -16.45 -19.84 -13.47
C LEU A 614 -16.44 -20.69 -14.75
N GLY A 615 -16.29 -22.01 -14.64
CA GLY A 615 -16.12 -22.92 -15.78
C GLY A 615 -14.72 -22.88 -16.39
N GLU A 616 -13.73 -22.44 -15.61
CA GLU A 616 -12.32 -22.34 -16.00
C GLU A 616 -11.57 -23.64 -15.68
N PRO A 617 -10.40 -23.90 -16.32
CA PRO A 617 -9.56 -25.05 -15.98
C PRO A 617 -9.18 -25.03 -14.49
N HIS A 618 -9.47 -26.12 -13.78
CA HIS A 618 -9.33 -26.23 -12.32
C HIS A 618 -8.42 -27.36 -11.86
N GLN A 619 -8.00 -28.24 -12.78
CA GLN A 619 -7.31 -29.50 -12.47
C GLN A 619 -5.96 -29.29 -11.78
N GLU A 620 -5.23 -28.23 -12.15
CA GLU A 620 -3.94 -27.90 -11.53
C GLU A 620 -4.10 -27.47 -10.06
N TYR A 621 -5.12 -26.63 -9.79
CA TYR A 621 -5.43 -26.19 -8.43
C TYR A 621 -5.97 -27.34 -7.58
N GLU A 622 -6.80 -28.20 -8.16
CA GLU A 622 -7.29 -29.42 -7.51
C GLU A 622 -6.14 -30.37 -7.16
N HIS A 623 -5.21 -30.63 -8.10
CA HIS A 623 -4.04 -31.45 -7.84
C HIS A 623 -3.16 -30.87 -6.73
N THR A 624 -2.91 -29.55 -6.77
CA THR A 624 -2.14 -28.86 -5.73
C THR A 624 -2.84 -28.95 -4.37
N TYR A 625 -4.15 -28.68 -4.32
CA TYR A 625 -4.93 -28.77 -3.09
C TYR A 625 -4.92 -30.19 -2.52
N LEU A 626 -5.16 -31.22 -3.34
CA LEU A 626 -5.15 -32.62 -2.90
C LEU A 626 -3.78 -33.04 -2.38
N ALA A 627 -2.68 -32.60 -3.02
CA ALA A 627 -1.33 -32.87 -2.54
C ALA A 627 -1.06 -32.18 -1.20
N LEU A 628 -1.32 -30.87 -1.09
CA LEU A 628 -0.99 -30.09 0.10
C LEU A 628 -1.90 -30.38 1.30
N SER A 629 -3.13 -30.85 1.07
CA SER A 629 -4.07 -31.24 2.13
C SER A 629 -3.91 -32.69 2.60
N ASP A 630 -2.98 -33.46 2.03
CA ASP A 630 -2.64 -34.79 2.54
C ASP A 630 -1.88 -34.68 3.88
N ASN A 631 -2.51 -35.16 4.95
CA ASN A 631 -1.92 -35.18 6.28
C ASN A 631 -0.64 -36.02 6.36
N ASN A 632 -0.45 -37.02 5.49
CA ASN A 632 0.79 -37.80 5.47
C ASN A 632 1.96 -36.93 4.99
N LEU A 633 1.76 -36.16 3.92
CA LEU A 633 2.77 -35.23 3.41
C LEU A 633 3.03 -34.12 4.42
N LEU A 634 1.99 -33.53 5.01
CA LEU A 634 2.15 -32.51 6.06
C LEU A 634 2.96 -33.07 7.25
N SER A 635 2.70 -34.31 7.65
CA SER A 635 3.45 -34.97 8.73
C SER A 635 4.90 -35.23 8.34
N GLU A 636 5.16 -35.70 7.12
CA GLU A 636 6.52 -35.89 6.60
C GLU A 636 7.33 -34.58 6.63
N LEU A 637 6.73 -33.47 6.18
CA LEU A 637 7.42 -32.20 6.06
C LEU A 637 7.57 -31.47 7.40
N HIS A 638 6.58 -31.56 8.29
CA HIS A 638 6.43 -30.64 9.42
C HIS A 638 6.15 -31.29 10.79
N TRP A 639 5.77 -32.57 10.90
CA TRP A 639 5.49 -33.18 12.21
C TRP A 639 6.78 -33.54 12.95
N SER A 640 6.93 -33.01 14.16
CA SER A 640 8.02 -33.38 15.06
C SER A 640 7.54 -34.32 16.16
N GLU A 641 8.00 -35.57 16.14
CA GLU A 641 7.79 -36.52 17.24
C GLU A 641 8.39 -36.03 18.56
N GLN A 642 9.47 -35.26 18.50
CA GLN A 642 10.13 -34.72 19.70
C GLN A 642 9.29 -33.61 20.36
N HIS A 643 8.61 -32.79 19.57
CA HIS A 643 7.85 -31.64 20.06
C HIS A 643 6.33 -31.91 20.16
N HIS A 644 5.84 -33.01 19.60
CA HIS A 644 4.41 -33.32 19.46
C HIS A 644 3.61 -32.18 18.82
N ALA A 645 4.19 -31.55 17.79
CA ALA A 645 3.63 -30.41 17.10
C ALA A 645 4.09 -30.37 15.64
N PHE A 646 3.34 -29.65 14.82
CA PHE A 646 3.82 -29.20 13.52
C PHE A 646 4.77 -28.03 13.71
N CYS A 647 5.94 -28.12 13.09
CA CYS A 647 7.06 -27.22 13.28
C CYS A 647 7.58 -26.72 11.93
N ASP A 648 8.26 -25.58 11.96
CA ASP A 648 9.18 -25.22 10.89
C ASP A 648 10.34 -26.23 10.88
N TYR A 649 11.11 -26.27 9.80
CA TYR A 649 12.32 -27.07 9.68
C TYR A 649 13.45 -26.21 9.15
N GLY A 650 14.69 -26.39 9.63
CA GLY A 650 15.84 -25.69 9.09
C GLY A 650 17.10 -25.83 9.94
N ASN A 651 18.14 -25.07 9.56
CA ASN A 651 19.43 -25.11 10.25
C ASN A 651 19.37 -24.34 11.58
N HIS A 652 19.19 -25.07 12.68
CA HIS A 652 18.84 -24.49 13.97
C HIS A 652 19.78 -24.90 15.11
N THR A 653 19.96 -24.02 16.10
CA THR A 653 20.55 -24.31 17.42
C THR A 653 19.96 -23.37 18.47
N ARG A 654 19.51 -23.94 19.60
CA ARG A 654 19.08 -23.18 20.79
C ARG A 654 20.22 -22.51 21.53
N ALA A 655 21.46 -22.85 21.18
CA ALA A 655 22.65 -22.40 21.90
C ALA A 655 23.10 -21.01 21.45
N VAL A 656 22.15 -20.10 21.22
CA VAL A 656 22.39 -18.70 20.84
C VAL A 656 22.15 -17.80 22.05
N SER A 657 22.86 -16.67 22.12
CA SER A 657 22.62 -15.63 23.12
C SER A 657 23.18 -14.31 22.63
N LEU A 658 22.62 -13.19 23.09
CA LEU A 658 23.27 -11.89 22.95
C LEU A 658 24.29 -11.70 24.08
N GLN A 659 25.52 -11.34 23.72
CA GLN A 659 26.60 -11.03 24.65
C GLN A 659 27.03 -9.57 24.42
N GLN A 660 27.44 -8.89 25.48
CA GLN A 660 27.99 -7.54 25.36
C GLN A 660 29.43 -7.62 24.86
N GLU A 661 29.73 -6.90 23.78
CA GLU A 661 31.07 -6.73 23.23
C GLU A 661 31.46 -5.24 23.28
N GLN A 662 32.70 -4.96 23.68
CA GLN A 662 33.27 -3.60 23.66
C GLN A 662 33.66 -3.23 22.23
N VAL A 663 33.20 -2.07 21.75
CA VAL A 663 33.63 -1.53 20.45
C VAL A 663 34.84 -0.63 20.64
N ASP A 664 35.96 -0.98 20.02
CA ASP A 664 37.13 -0.09 19.94
C ASP A 664 36.84 1.06 18.97
N VAL A 665 36.68 2.27 19.49
CA VAL A 665 36.50 3.48 18.68
C VAL A 665 37.86 3.90 18.09
N PRO A 666 37.98 4.10 16.76
CA PRO A 666 39.23 4.54 16.14
C PRO A 666 39.71 5.88 16.71
N PRO A 667 41.04 6.09 16.87
CA PRO A 667 41.57 7.33 17.43
C PRO A 667 41.34 8.51 16.48
N GLY A 668 40.37 9.37 16.80
CA GLY A 668 40.05 10.58 16.01
C GLY A 668 38.68 11.20 16.31
N GLU A 669 37.72 10.42 16.80
CA GLU A 669 36.44 10.91 17.29
C GLU A 669 36.48 11.10 18.82
N MET A 670 35.78 12.12 19.33
CA MET A 670 35.85 12.53 20.74
C MET A 670 35.73 11.32 21.67
N LYS A 671 36.67 11.18 22.61
CA LYS A 671 36.62 10.19 23.69
C LYS A 671 35.29 10.34 24.45
N GLN A 672 34.31 9.49 24.16
CA GLN A 672 33.25 9.21 25.11
C GLN A 672 33.91 8.52 26.31
N GLU A 673 33.61 8.98 27.53
CA GLU A 673 34.23 8.48 28.77
C GLU A 673 33.80 7.05 29.14
N GLU A 674 32.84 6.46 28.40
CA GLU A 674 32.39 5.08 28.57
C GLU A 674 32.54 4.27 27.26
N PRO A 675 32.97 3.00 27.34
CA PRO A 675 33.04 2.14 26.16
C PRO A 675 31.64 1.92 25.61
N VAL A 676 31.46 2.14 24.30
CA VAL A 676 30.21 1.81 23.62
C VAL A 676 30.06 0.29 23.60
N MET A 677 29.14 -0.22 24.42
CA MET A 677 28.81 -1.63 24.51
C MET A 677 27.77 -1.97 23.45
N ARG A 678 28.08 -2.92 22.56
CA ARG A 678 27.09 -3.46 21.60
C ARG A 678 26.71 -4.88 21.97
N LEU A 679 25.45 -5.25 21.74
CA LEU A 679 25.02 -6.64 21.83
C LEU A 679 25.40 -7.37 20.54
N VAL A 680 26.18 -8.42 20.66
CA VAL A 680 26.55 -9.30 19.55
C VAL A 680 26.06 -10.71 19.84
N ARG A 681 25.52 -11.35 18.80
CA ARG A 681 25.09 -12.73 18.88
C ARG A 681 26.28 -13.67 19.02
N SER A 682 26.21 -14.53 20.03
CA SER A 682 27.16 -15.60 20.30
C SER A 682 26.49 -16.97 20.12
N VAL A 683 27.16 -17.86 19.38
CA VAL A 683 26.68 -19.21 19.06
C VAL A 683 27.56 -20.24 19.77
N ARG A 684 27.03 -20.89 20.81
CA ARG A 684 27.77 -21.85 21.65
C ARG A 684 27.81 -23.28 21.11
N LYS A 685 26.86 -23.66 20.25
CA LYS A 685 26.83 -24.97 19.58
C LYS A 685 26.50 -24.78 18.10
N PRO A 686 27.19 -25.49 17.19
CA PRO A 686 26.90 -25.39 15.77
C PRO A 686 25.44 -25.78 15.48
N PRO A 687 24.77 -25.11 14.53
CA PRO A 687 23.43 -25.47 14.12
C PRO A 687 23.42 -26.78 13.34
N LYS A 688 22.27 -27.46 13.36
CA LYS A 688 21.99 -28.65 12.56
C LYS A 688 20.58 -28.55 11.97
N LEU A 689 20.36 -29.22 10.86
CA LEU A 689 19.02 -29.39 10.29
C LEU A 689 18.14 -30.16 11.29
N GLN A 690 17.05 -29.54 11.73
CA GLN A 690 16.08 -30.11 12.65
C GLN A 690 14.76 -29.34 12.60
N TYR A 691 13.72 -29.90 13.21
CA TYR A 691 12.47 -29.18 13.46
C TYR A 691 12.69 -28.04 14.46
N VAL A 692 11.99 -26.93 14.25
CA VAL A 692 12.06 -25.69 15.01
C VAL A 692 10.67 -25.41 15.56
N ASP A 693 10.53 -25.46 16.88
CA ASP A 693 9.24 -25.18 17.53
C ASP A 693 9.02 -23.68 17.72
N ALA A 694 7.87 -23.30 18.28
CA ALA A 694 7.49 -21.91 18.50
C ALA A 694 8.44 -21.13 19.45
N PHE A 695 9.38 -21.80 20.11
CA PHE A 695 10.33 -21.19 21.04
C PHE A 695 11.73 -21.02 20.42
N GLY A 696 11.93 -21.48 19.18
CA GLY A 696 13.24 -21.59 18.54
C GLY A 696 13.85 -22.95 18.82
#